data_AF-A0A9Q1R7S2-F1
#
_entry.id   AF-A0A9Q1R7S2-F1
#
_cell.length_a   1.000
_cell.length_b   1.000
_cell.length_c   1.000
_cell.angle_alpha   90.00
_cell.angle_beta   90.00
_cell.angle_gamma   90.00
#
_symmetry.space_group_name_H-M   'P 1'
#
loop_
_entity.id
_entity.type
_entity.pdbx_description
1 polymer ?
#
loop_
_entity_poly.entity_id
_entity_poly.type
_entity_poly.pdbx_seq_one_letter_code
_entity_poly.pdbx_strand_id
1 'polypeptide(L)'
;METSVTCCARAIALLPNVSSQHSITSLASPRSISPSFTSRSLKSSSLFGESLRVAPKSSLKVARTKNSSLVTKCEIGDSLEEFLSKSTSDKGLIRLMMCMGEALRTIAFKVRTASCGGTACVNSFGDEQLAVDMLADKLLFEALTYSHFCKYACSEEVPELQDMGGPAEGGFSVAFDPLDGSSIVDTNFTVGTIFGVWPGDKLTGVTGRDQVAAAMGIFGPRTTYVLALKDVPGTHEFLLLDEGKWQHVKDTTEIGEGKMFSPGNLRATFDNPDYAKLIDYYVKEKYTLRYTGGMVPDVNQIIVKEKGIFTNVTSPTAKAKLRLLFEVAPLGFLIEKAGGFSSDGKQSVLDKVIVNLDDRTQVAYGSKNEIIRFEETLYGSSRLKAEHCEIAVGKCCSIKTIYNNQTTSKDQNIPLPLPLGILYYLIWLRLKIVDMETLCPTSFIPNSNWMMQQSNSTTEWTKEENKRFESALAIYDETTPNRWPKVAAMIPGKSILDVMMQYKELVADVTDIEAGLVPNPRHFASSFTLEFVDRQIHTFSKRGKSCDQERKKGVPWTEEEHRRFLMGLEKYGKGDWRNISRNFVISKTPTQVASHAQKYYLRQLSGEKDRKRPSIHDITTVHLTNDEFLNNKLMYEEKSCMSSLERSTSTADVLIGWWNNSCGALYDNSTL
;
A
#
# COMPACT_ATOMS: atom_id res chain seq x y z
N MET A 1 -13.75 -55.59 -33.56
CA MET A 1 -13.82 -54.32 -34.29
C MET A 1 -13.79 -53.21 -33.28
N GLU A 2 -13.04 -52.17 -33.58
CA GLU A 2 -12.00 -51.58 -32.73
C GLU A 2 -12.45 -50.80 -31.49
N THR A 3 -11.61 -50.94 -30.47
CA THR A 3 -11.68 -50.35 -29.13
C THR A 3 -10.58 -49.29 -28.96
N SER A 4 -10.93 -48.25 -28.22
CA SER A 4 -10.04 -47.37 -27.45
C SER A 4 -8.93 -48.11 -26.69
N VAL A 5 -7.68 -47.62 -26.73
CA VAL A 5 -6.62 -47.99 -25.78
C VAL A 5 -5.67 -46.83 -25.48
N THR A 6 -5.55 -46.57 -24.18
CA THR A 6 -4.53 -45.84 -23.43
C THR A 6 -3.16 -46.56 -23.44
N CYS A 7 -2.04 -45.84 -23.49
CA CYS A 7 -0.69 -46.37 -23.19
C CYS A 7 0.28 -45.21 -22.88
N CYS A 8 1.28 -45.29 -22.01
CA CYS A 8 1.59 -46.24 -20.96
C CYS A 8 2.75 -45.67 -20.10
N ALA A 9 2.70 -45.93 -18.79
CA ALA A 9 3.85 -45.87 -17.90
C ALA A 9 4.82 -47.02 -18.22
N ARG A 10 6.11 -46.84 -17.94
CA ARG A 10 7.14 -47.88 -18.03
C ARG A 10 7.57 -48.34 -16.64
N ALA A 11 7.31 -49.61 -16.35
CA ALA A 11 8.04 -50.43 -15.39
C ALA A 11 8.07 -51.89 -15.91
N ILE A 12 9.26 -52.50 -15.99
CA ILE A 12 9.53 -53.94 -16.16
C ILE A 12 10.86 -54.17 -15.39
N ALA A 13 10.85 -54.78 -14.19
CA ALA A 13 10.98 -56.22 -13.85
C ALA A 13 12.47 -56.70 -13.80
N LEU A 14 12.97 -57.71 -13.06
CA LEU A 14 12.65 -58.54 -11.86
C LEU A 14 13.81 -59.60 -11.76
N LEU A 15 14.46 -59.76 -10.58
CA LEU A 15 15.06 -61.00 -9.96
C LEU A 15 16.31 -61.71 -10.62
N PRO A 16 17.07 -62.63 -9.93
CA PRO A 16 16.87 -63.29 -8.62
C PRO A 16 18.07 -63.44 -7.64
N ASN A 17 17.69 -63.56 -6.35
CA ASN A 17 18.11 -64.39 -5.20
C ASN A 17 19.31 -65.40 -5.20
N VAL A 18 19.95 -65.53 -3.99
CA VAL A 18 20.50 -66.74 -3.29
C VAL A 18 22.02 -66.84 -2.91
N SER A 19 22.29 -66.78 -1.58
CA SER A 19 23.28 -67.52 -0.71
C SER A 19 24.81 -67.31 -0.88
N SER A 20 25.73 -67.53 0.08
CA SER A 20 25.78 -68.22 1.39
C SER A 20 27.06 -67.88 2.21
N GLN A 21 26.91 -67.79 3.54
CA GLN A 21 27.72 -68.38 4.64
C GLN A 21 29.26 -68.31 4.74
N HIS A 22 29.74 -67.89 5.93
CA HIS A 22 30.74 -68.50 6.85
C HIS A 22 30.72 -67.65 8.16
N SER A 23 30.18 -68.02 9.34
CA SER A 23 30.52 -69.04 10.38
C SER A 23 31.96 -68.94 10.94
N ILE A 24 32.34 -68.98 12.24
CA ILE A 24 31.81 -68.99 13.64
C ILE A 24 33.07 -68.77 14.56
N THR A 25 32.94 -68.17 15.77
CA THR A 25 33.53 -68.50 17.12
C THR A 25 33.77 -67.22 17.96
N SER A 26 32.96 -66.86 18.98
CA SER A 26 32.86 -67.32 20.40
C SER A 26 33.78 -66.59 21.40
N LEU A 27 33.22 -65.87 22.40
CA LEU A 27 33.52 -65.98 23.86
C LEU A 27 32.88 -64.85 24.72
N ALA A 28 32.02 -65.30 25.66
CA ALA A 28 31.78 -64.90 27.05
C ALA A 28 31.66 -63.40 27.52
N SER A 29 30.57 -63.13 28.27
CA SER A 29 30.37 -62.01 29.21
C SER A 29 31.11 -62.23 30.55
N PRO A 30 31.29 -61.23 31.45
CA PRO A 30 30.22 -60.93 32.43
C PRO A 30 30.14 -59.50 33.07
N ARG A 31 28.96 -59.24 33.66
CA ARG A 31 28.60 -58.53 34.92
C ARG A 31 28.61 -56.98 35.07
N SER A 32 27.49 -56.57 35.68
CA SER A 32 27.05 -55.32 36.34
C SER A 32 27.86 -54.88 37.55
N ILE A 33 27.84 -53.57 37.88
CA ILE A 33 27.83 -53.00 39.25
C ILE A 33 27.32 -51.55 39.21
N SER A 34 26.45 -51.21 40.18
CA SER A 34 25.89 -49.90 40.53
C SER A 34 26.88 -49.00 41.30
N PRO A 35 26.48 -47.79 41.70
CA PRO A 35 26.63 -47.52 43.14
C PRO A 35 25.42 -46.81 43.78
N SER A 36 25.18 -47.17 45.04
CA SER A 36 24.29 -46.53 46.01
C SER A 36 25.03 -46.37 47.35
N PHE A 37 24.75 -45.31 48.11
CA PHE A 37 24.64 -45.19 49.59
C PHE A 37 24.81 -43.69 50.01
N THR A 38 23.74 -42.98 50.43
CA THR A 38 23.33 -42.58 51.82
C THR A 38 24.29 -41.64 52.58
N SER A 39 23.94 -40.73 53.50
CA SER A 39 22.76 -39.98 53.99
C SER A 39 23.23 -39.22 55.26
N ARG A 40 22.76 -37.99 55.54
CA ARG A 40 22.55 -37.34 56.88
C ARG A 40 22.05 -35.90 56.64
N SER A 41 20.74 -35.60 56.74
CA SER A 41 19.95 -35.20 57.93
C SER A 41 20.44 -33.94 58.65
N LEU A 42 19.59 -32.90 58.68
CA LEU A 42 19.20 -32.14 59.88
C LEU A 42 17.82 -31.44 59.70
N LYS A 43 16.80 -32.01 60.38
CA LYS A 43 15.66 -31.46 61.17
C LYS A 43 15.14 -30.03 60.84
N SER A 44 13.87 -29.83 60.46
CA SER A 44 12.57 -29.89 61.18
C SER A 44 12.23 -28.69 62.10
N SER A 45 11.11 -28.02 61.84
CA SER A 45 10.03 -27.89 62.83
C SER A 45 8.72 -27.46 62.16
N SER A 46 7.72 -28.33 62.34
CA SER A 46 6.28 -28.15 62.13
C SER A 46 5.66 -27.30 63.25
N LEU A 47 4.32 -27.10 63.19
CA LEU A 47 3.30 -27.08 64.29
C LEU A 47 2.16 -26.17 63.78
N PHE A 48 0.89 -26.51 63.55
CA PHE A 48 -0.10 -27.57 63.85
C PHE A 48 -1.18 -27.45 62.71
N GLY A 49 -1.85 -28.45 62.11
CA GLY A 49 -2.72 -29.53 62.64
C GLY A 49 -4.06 -28.96 63.17
N GLU A 50 -5.29 -29.40 62.87
CA GLU A 50 -5.95 -30.31 61.93
C GLU A 50 -7.50 -30.16 62.12
N SER A 51 -8.29 -30.56 61.12
CA SER A 51 -9.68 -31.08 61.17
C SER A 51 -10.94 -30.20 61.36
N LEU A 52 -11.72 -30.15 60.27
CA LEU A 52 -13.16 -30.49 60.09
C LEU A 52 -14.15 -30.27 61.25
N ARG A 53 -15.18 -29.44 60.99
CA ARG A 53 -16.60 -29.70 61.32
C ARG A 53 -17.55 -28.91 60.41
N VAL A 54 -18.73 -29.51 60.20
CA VAL A 54 -19.77 -29.22 59.20
C VAL A 54 -20.90 -28.34 59.77
N ALA A 55 -21.58 -27.62 58.87
CA ALA A 55 -23.01 -27.17 58.84
C ALA A 55 -23.26 -25.64 58.93
N PRO A 56 -24.43 -25.12 58.47
CA PRO A 56 -25.02 -25.26 57.14
C PRO A 56 -25.53 -23.92 56.52
N LYS A 57 -25.79 -23.97 55.21
CA LYS A 57 -26.70 -23.16 54.37
C LYS A 57 -27.18 -21.78 54.89
N SER A 58 -26.83 -20.73 54.15
CA SER A 58 -27.72 -19.59 53.90
C SER A 58 -27.78 -19.27 52.41
N SER A 59 -29.01 -19.15 51.93
CA SER A 59 -29.40 -18.90 50.55
C SER A 59 -29.08 -17.46 50.14
N LEU A 60 -28.19 -17.27 49.17
CA LEU A 60 -28.07 -16.02 48.43
C LEU A 60 -28.54 -16.24 46.99
N LYS A 61 -29.58 -15.47 46.64
CA LYS A 61 -30.28 -15.49 45.37
C LYS A 61 -29.31 -15.16 44.23
N VAL A 62 -29.33 -15.99 43.20
CA VAL A 62 -28.74 -15.70 41.89
C VAL A 62 -29.47 -14.48 41.30
N ALA A 63 -28.85 -13.32 41.39
CA ALA A 63 -29.18 -12.19 40.55
C ALA A 63 -28.41 -12.36 39.25
N ARG A 64 -29.14 -12.50 38.15
CA ARG A 64 -28.61 -12.61 36.79
C ARG A 64 -28.04 -11.25 36.40
N THR A 65 -26.75 -11.03 36.66
CA THR A 65 -26.06 -9.80 36.26
C THR A 65 -25.92 -9.83 34.74
N LYS A 66 -26.57 -8.90 34.05
CA LYS A 66 -26.25 -8.58 32.67
C LYS A 66 -24.81 -8.05 32.67
N ASN A 67 -23.89 -8.77 32.04
CA ASN A 67 -22.59 -8.22 31.66
C ASN A 67 -22.83 -7.12 30.62
N SER A 68 -22.97 -5.87 31.07
CA SER A 68 -22.61 -4.75 30.22
C SER A 68 -21.10 -4.59 30.35
N SER A 69 -20.35 -5.10 29.38
CA SER A 69 -18.93 -4.77 29.23
C SER A 69 -18.82 -3.26 29.11
N LEU A 70 -18.23 -2.63 30.12
CA LEU A 70 -17.79 -1.24 30.06
C LEU A 70 -16.67 -1.20 29.01
N VAL A 71 -17.02 -0.91 27.75
CA VAL A 71 -16.05 -0.55 26.73
C VAL A 71 -15.51 0.81 27.15
N THR A 72 -14.32 0.84 27.73
CA THR A 72 -13.58 2.08 27.96
C THR A 72 -13.44 2.76 26.61
N LYS A 73 -13.99 3.96 26.46
CA LYS A 73 -13.98 4.70 25.20
C LYS A 73 -12.52 4.90 24.77
N CYS A 74 -12.12 4.32 23.64
CA CYS A 74 -10.79 4.56 23.07
C CYS A 74 -10.65 6.04 22.72
N GLU A 75 -9.47 6.61 22.98
CA GLU A 75 -9.24 8.03 22.77
C GLU A 75 -8.39 8.24 21.51
N ILE A 76 -8.66 9.34 20.79
CA ILE A 76 -7.79 9.78 19.70
C ILE A 76 -6.45 10.17 20.33
N GLY A 77 -5.35 9.73 19.71
CA GLY A 77 -3.99 9.95 20.21
C GLY A 77 -3.35 8.71 20.84
N ASP A 78 -4.16 7.70 21.24
CA ASP A 78 -3.66 6.41 21.72
C ASP A 78 -2.75 5.74 20.68
N SER A 79 -1.71 5.04 21.14
CA SER A 79 -0.96 4.13 20.28
C SER A 79 -1.81 2.93 19.85
N LEU A 80 -1.40 2.23 18.78
CA LEU A 80 -2.06 0.99 18.34
C LEU A 80 -2.14 -0.05 19.47
N GLU A 81 -1.08 -0.21 20.27
CA GLU A 81 -1.06 -1.18 21.36
C GLU A 81 -2.02 -0.82 22.49
N GLU A 82 -2.09 0.46 22.88
CA GLU A 82 -3.03 0.96 23.88
C GLU A 82 -4.47 0.79 23.39
N PHE A 83 -4.74 1.16 22.14
CA PHE A 83 -6.05 0.97 21.52
C PHE A 83 -6.47 -0.50 21.56
N LEU A 84 -5.62 -1.41 21.07
CA LEU A 84 -5.93 -2.84 21.00
C LEU A 84 -6.14 -3.44 22.40
N SER A 85 -5.32 -3.05 23.37
CA SER A 85 -5.42 -3.52 24.76
C SER A 85 -6.67 -3.01 25.47
N LYS A 86 -7.16 -1.81 25.13
CA LYS A 86 -8.45 -1.28 25.62
C LYS A 86 -9.65 -1.92 24.91
N SER A 87 -9.46 -2.31 23.65
CA SER A 87 -10.49 -2.76 22.72
C SER A 87 -10.85 -4.23 22.83
N THR A 88 -9.88 -5.11 23.14
CA THR A 88 -10.10 -6.55 23.24
C THR A 88 -9.25 -7.16 24.35
N SER A 89 -9.77 -8.21 25.00
CA SER A 89 -9.00 -9.01 25.97
C SER A 89 -8.20 -10.14 25.31
N ASP A 90 -8.40 -10.38 24.01
CA ASP A 90 -7.74 -11.45 23.27
C ASP A 90 -6.29 -11.08 22.93
N LYS A 91 -5.36 -11.60 23.73
CA LYS A 91 -3.92 -11.37 23.56
C LYS A 91 -3.37 -11.88 22.23
N GLY A 92 -3.97 -12.95 21.68
CA GLY A 92 -3.56 -13.50 20.41
C GLY A 92 -3.89 -12.55 19.26
N LEU A 93 -5.10 -12.00 19.28
CA LEU A 93 -5.54 -11.00 18.31
C LEU A 93 -4.70 -9.71 18.42
N ILE A 94 -4.45 -9.21 19.63
CA ILE A 94 -3.58 -8.04 19.85
C ILE A 94 -2.21 -8.27 19.21
N ARG A 95 -1.58 -9.43 19.51
CA ARG A 95 -0.24 -9.76 18.98
C ARG A 95 -0.24 -9.84 17.45
N LEU A 96 -1.23 -10.51 16.87
CA LEU A 96 -1.37 -10.64 15.42
C LEU A 96 -1.51 -9.27 14.75
N MET A 97 -2.42 -8.42 15.23
CA MET A 97 -2.68 -7.09 14.66
C MET A 97 -1.46 -6.15 14.79
N MET A 98 -0.69 -6.26 15.87
CA MET A 98 0.58 -5.55 16.04
C MET A 98 1.65 -6.02 15.05
N CYS A 99 1.82 -7.34 14.89
CA CYS A 99 2.75 -7.91 13.90
C CYS A 99 2.41 -7.50 12.47
N MET A 100 1.12 -7.48 12.11
CA MET A 100 0.66 -6.98 10.82
C MET A 100 0.98 -5.49 10.64
N GLY A 101 0.78 -4.67 11.67
CA GLY A 101 1.17 -3.25 11.65
C GLY A 101 2.66 -3.04 11.38
N GLU A 102 3.53 -3.92 11.88
CA GLU A 102 4.97 -3.89 11.60
C GLU A 102 5.31 -4.25 10.15
N ALA A 103 4.61 -5.24 9.58
CA ALA A 103 4.73 -5.55 8.15
C ALA A 103 4.32 -4.36 7.29
N LEU A 104 3.16 -3.74 7.57
CA LEU A 104 2.67 -2.57 6.85
C LEU A 104 3.64 -1.39 6.91
N ARG A 105 4.26 -1.15 8.07
CA ARG A 105 5.31 -0.11 8.23
C ARG A 105 6.48 -0.38 7.29
N THR A 106 6.92 -1.63 7.22
CA THR A 106 8.04 -2.05 6.37
C THR A 106 7.68 -1.97 4.88
N ILE A 107 6.50 -2.44 4.49
CA ILE A 107 5.99 -2.36 3.11
C ILE A 107 5.94 -0.91 2.66
N ALA A 108 5.42 0.01 3.49
CA ALA A 108 5.36 1.43 3.17
C ALA A 108 6.74 2.03 2.84
N PHE A 109 7.77 1.66 3.61
CA PHE A 109 9.15 2.08 3.33
C PHE A 109 9.69 1.48 2.02
N LYS A 110 9.38 0.20 1.77
CA LYS A 110 9.81 -0.51 0.56
C LYS A 110 9.15 0.03 -0.71
N VAL A 111 7.87 0.36 -0.66
CA VAL A 111 7.16 1.03 -1.76
C VAL A 111 7.74 2.43 -2.00
N ARG A 112 7.96 3.23 -0.94
CA ARG A 112 8.49 4.60 -1.03
C ARG A 112 9.86 4.69 -1.71
N THR A 113 10.70 3.67 -1.53
CA THR A 113 12.09 3.64 -2.01
C THR A 113 12.32 2.68 -3.18
N ALA A 114 11.25 2.11 -3.73
CA ALA A 114 11.34 1.13 -4.82
C ALA A 114 11.98 1.74 -6.07
N SER A 115 12.81 0.95 -6.75
CA SER A 115 13.32 1.29 -8.07
C SER A 115 12.29 0.87 -9.12
N CYS A 116 11.64 1.82 -9.76
CA CYS A 116 10.70 1.55 -10.83
C CYS A 116 11.41 1.54 -12.19
N GLY A 117 11.60 0.34 -12.74
CA GLY A 117 12.07 0.11 -14.10
C GLY A 117 10.91 -0.23 -15.04
N GLY A 118 11.16 -0.32 -16.34
CA GLY A 118 10.10 -0.48 -17.35
C GLY A 118 9.30 -1.80 -17.34
N THR A 119 9.51 -2.68 -16.35
CA THR A 119 8.78 -3.97 -16.22
C THR A 119 8.26 -4.27 -14.82
N ALA A 120 8.81 -3.64 -13.78
CA ALA A 120 8.37 -3.79 -12.39
C ALA A 120 8.97 -2.68 -11.51
N CYS A 121 8.31 -2.40 -10.38
CA CYS A 121 8.91 -1.69 -9.26
C CYS A 121 9.51 -2.70 -8.30
N VAL A 122 10.81 -2.57 -8.03
CA VAL A 122 11.59 -3.57 -7.28
C VAL A 122 12.31 -2.94 -6.09
N ASN A 123 12.42 -3.67 -5.00
CA ASN A 123 13.22 -3.31 -3.83
C ASN A 123 13.96 -4.54 -3.31
N SER A 124 14.97 -4.35 -2.45
CA SER A 124 15.71 -5.45 -1.86
C SER A 124 15.02 -6.00 -0.62
N PHE A 125 15.08 -7.32 -0.42
CA PHE A 125 14.73 -7.99 0.82
C PHE A 125 15.81 -9.03 1.12
N GLY A 126 16.53 -8.88 2.24
CA GLY A 126 17.78 -9.62 2.45
C GLY A 126 18.76 -9.35 1.32
N ASP A 127 19.24 -10.42 0.67
CA ASP A 127 20.17 -10.38 -0.46
C ASP A 127 19.49 -10.41 -1.84
N GLU A 128 18.14 -10.47 -1.89
CA GLU A 128 17.36 -10.64 -3.11
C GLU A 128 16.70 -9.34 -3.56
N GLN A 129 16.59 -9.12 -4.87
CA GLN A 129 15.81 -8.03 -5.46
C GLN A 129 14.47 -8.58 -5.97
N LEU A 130 13.36 -8.13 -5.36
CA LEU A 130 12.01 -8.62 -5.63
C LEU A 130 11.11 -7.50 -6.12
N ALA A 131 10.10 -7.86 -6.90
CA ALA A 131 8.97 -6.96 -7.15
C ALA A 131 8.25 -6.64 -5.84
N VAL A 132 7.74 -5.42 -5.71
CA VAL A 132 7.21 -4.91 -4.43
C VAL A 132 5.97 -5.67 -3.92
N ASP A 133 5.21 -6.29 -4.81
CA ASP A 133 4.09 -7.21 -4.52
C ASP A 133 4.59 -8.49 -3.83
N MET A 134 5.52 -9.22 -4.44
CA MET A 134 6.13 -10.43 -3.88
C MET A 134 6.92 -10.15 -2.59
N LEU A 135 7.49 -8.94 -2.47
CA LEU A 135 8.14 -8.49 -1.25
C LEU A 135 7.12 -8.29 -0.12
N ALA A 136 6.00 -7.62 -0.41
CA ALA A 136 4.92 -7.43 0.56
C ALA A 136 4.33 -8.77 1.00
N ASP A 137 4.14 -9.70 0.07
CA ASP A 137 3.68 -11.07 0.33
C ASP A 137 4.57 -11.79 1.37
N LYS A 138 5.89 -11.78 1.13
CA LYS A 138 6.87 -12.39 2.04
C LYS A 138 6.85 -11.76 3.43
N LEU A 139 6.77 -10.43 3.51
CA LEU A 139 6.71 -9.70 4.79
C LEU A 139 5.45 -10.04 5.60
N LEU A 140 4.32 -10.22 4.94
CA LEU A 140 3.06 -10.56 5.61
C LEU A 140 3.08 -12.00 6.14
N PHE A 141 3.55 -12.98 5.34
CA PHE A 141 3.75 -14.35 5.83
C PHE A 141 4.73 -14.42 7.00
N GLU A 142 5.84 -13.68 6.94
CA GLU A 142 6.82 -13.60 8.02
C GLU A 142 6.20 -13.01 9.30
N ALA A 143 5.45 -11.91 9.19
CA ALA A 143 4.74 -11.31 10.32
C ALA A 143 3.69 -12.24 10.94
N LEU A 144 2.95 -12.98 10.12
CA LEU A 144 1.98 -13.97 10.59
C LEU A 144 2.67 -15.12 11.32
N THR A 145 3.83 -15.57 10.84
CA THR A 145 4.65 -16.59 11.51
C THR A 145 5.17 -16.09 12.87
N TYR A 146 5.70 -14.86 12.94
CA TYR A 146 6.18 -14.25 14.20
C TYR A 146 5.07 -13.90 15.20
N SER A 147 3.81 -13.86 14.75
CA SER A 147 2.69 -13.68 15.66
C SER A 147 2.53 -14.89 16.58
N HIS A 148 2.87 -16.11 16.11
CA HIS A 148 2.59 -17.40 16.74
C HIS A 148 1.09 -17.72 16.95
N PHE A 149 0.18 -16.87 16.48
CA PHE A 149 -1.27 -17.04 16.64
C PHE A 149 -2.00 -17.33 15.31
N CYS A 150 -1.30 -17.28 14.18
CA CYS A 150 -1.85 -17.64 12.88
C CYS A 150 -1.65 -19.14 12.61
N LYS A 151 -2.73 -19.88 12.35
CA LYS A 151 -2.71 -21.28 11.91
C LYS A 151 -2.50 -21.36 10.40
N TYR A 152 -3.40 -20.77 9.62
CA TYR A 152 -3.30 -20.74 8.17
C TYR A 152 -3.29 -19.31 7.62
N ALA A 153 -2.41 -19.08 6.65
CA ALA A 153 -2.37 -17.86 5.87
C ALA A 153 -2.64 -18.16 4.39
N CYS A 154 -3.34 -17.27 3.70
CA CYS A 154 -3.59 -17.37 2.27
C CYS A 154 -3.40 -16.01 1.61
N SER A 155 -2.57 -15.97 0.57
CA SER A 155 -2.33 -14.76 -0.22
C SER A 155 -3.14 -14.79 -1.52
N GLU A 156 -3.49 -13.62 -2.04
CA GLU A 156 -4.01 -13.49 -3.40
C GLU A 156 -3.00 -13.96 -4.46
N GLU A 157 -1.70 -13.69 -4.26
CA GLU A 157 -0.64 -13.98 -5.24
C GLU A 157 -0.46 -15.48 -5.45
N VAL A 158 -0.55 -16.25 -4.36
CA VAL A 158 -0.50 -17.71 -4.34
C VAL A 158 -1.66 -18.20 -3.48
N PRO A 159 -2.85 -18.47 -4.08
CA PRO A 159 -4.08 -18.80 -3.36
C PRO A 159 -4.08 -20.26 -2.87
N GLU A 160 -3.12 -20.58 -2.02
CA GLU A 160 -2.94 -21.85 -1.34
C GLU A 160 -2.83 -21.61 0.17
N LEU A 161 -3.39 -22.50 0.98
CA LEU A 161 -3.29 -22.42 2.44
C LEU A 161 -1.88 -22.80 2.88
N GLN A 162 -1.20 -21.86 3.54
CA GLN A 162 0.11 -22.08 4.13
C GLN A 162 0.00 -22.14 5.66
N ASP A 163 0.59 -23.17 6.28
CA ASP A 163 0.60 -23.36 7.73
C ASP A 163 1.67 -22.45 8.36
N MET A 164 1.23 -21.50 9.20
CA MET A 164 2.10 -20.55 9.90
C MET A 164 2.54 -21.05 11.28
N GLY A 165 2.09 -22.23 11.70
CA GLY A 165 2.54 -22.89 12.93
C GLY A 165 1.81 -22.47 14.22
N GLY A 166 0.82 -21.57 14.14
CA GLY A 166 -0.03 -21.20 15.28
C GLY A 166 -1.09 -22.25 15.62
N PRO A 167 -1.80 -22.09 16.76
CA PRO A 167 -2.80 -23.05 17.22
C PRO A 167 -4.09 -22.95 16.40
N ALA A 168 -4.79 -24.08 16.22
CA ALA A 168 -6.13 -24.09 15.63
C ALA A 168 -7.19 -23.56 16.62
N GLU A 169 -7.18 -24.05 17.86
CA GLU A 169 -8.06 -23.56 18.91
C GLU A 169 -7.48 -22.30 19.55
N GLY A 170 -8.25 -21.21 19.60
CA GLY A 170 -7.78 -19.92 20.11
C GLY A 170 -6.76 -19.20 19.23
N GLY A 171 -6.47 -19.72 18.03
CA GLY A 171 -5.72 -19.01 16.99
C GLY A 171 -6.60 -18.57 15.83
N PHE A 172 -5.95 -18.11 14.77
CA PHE A 172 -6.60 -17.43 13.65
C PHE A 172 -6.13 -17.95 12.30
N SER A 173 -6.95 -17.79 11.28
CA SER A 173 -6.54 -17.89 9.88
C SER A 173 -6.68 -16.53 9.21
N VAL A 174 -5.72 -16.17 8.35
CA VAL A 174 -5.64 -14.84 7.74
C VAL A 174 -5.60 -14.96 6.22
N ALA A 175 -6.43 -14.19 5.55
CA ALA A 175 -6.35 -14.01 4.10
C ALA A 175 -6.00 -12.57 3.76
N PHE A 176 -5.13 -12.36 2.78
CA PHE A 176 -4.66 -11.03 2.42
C PHE A 176 -4.39 -10.86 0.93
N ASP A 177 -4.60 -9.63 0.45
CA ASP A 177 -4.00 -9.10 -0.77
C ASP A 177 -2.78 -8.26 -0.36
N PRO A 178 -1.55 -8.69 -0.72
CA PRO A 178 -0.34 -8.08 -0.23
C PRO A 178 -0.13 -6.65 -0.74
N LEU A 179 -0.54 -6.35 -1.98
CA LEU A 179 -0.33 -5.03 -2.57
C LEU A 179 -1.35 -4.72 -3.69
N ASP A 180 -2.57 -4.36 -3.30
CA ASP A 180 -3.59 -3.76 -4.16
C ASP A 180 -3.03 -2.51 -4.87
N GLY A 181 -3.15 -2.51 -6.20
CA GLY A 181 -2.61 -1.44 -7.04
C GLY A 181 -1.10 -1.56 -7.32
N SER A 182 -0.46 -2.70 -7.09
CA SER A 182 0.97 -2.93 -7.40
C SER A 182 1.38 -2.47 -8.81
N SER A 183 0.51 -2.69 -9.80
CA SER A 183 0.74 -2.29 -11.21
C SER A 183 0.83 -0.79 -11.47
N ILE A 184 0.38 0.07 -10.55
CA ILE A 184 0.37 1.53 -10.69
C ILE A 184 1.33 2.24 -9.71
N VAL A 185 2.21 1.48 -9.03
CA VAL A 185 3.24 2.03 -8.13
C VAL A 185 4.16 3.00 -8.88
N ASP A 186 4.48 2.73 -10.14
CA ASP A 186 5.32 3.58 -10.99
C ASP A 186 4.72 4.96 -11.27
N THR A 187 3.39 5.08 -11.25
CA THR A 187 2.65 6.35 -11.39
C THR A 187 2.58 7.15 -10.10
N ASN A 188 3.08 6.59 -8.99
CA ASN A 188 3.04 7.20 -7.65
C ASN A 188 1.61 7.49 -7.14
N PHE A 189 0.63 6.73 -7.62
CA PHE A 189 -0.71 6.70 -7.04
C PHE A 189 -0.69 5.93 -5.72
N THR A 190 -1.70 6.19 -4.87
CA THR A 190 -1.84 5.46 -3.61
C THR A 190 -2.18 3.99 -3.88
N VAL A 191 -1.49 3.10 -3.17
CA VAL A 191 -1.66 1.64 -3.19
C VAL A 191 -1.86 1.13 -1.76
N GLY A 192 -2.13 -0.15 -1.55
CA GLY A 192 -2.33 -0.65 -0.19
C GLY A 192 -2.32 -2.16 -0.04
N THR A 193 -2.46 -2.62 1.19
CA THR A 193 -2.58 -4.04 1.56
C THR A 193 -3.96 -4.24 2.19
N ILE A 194 -4.61 -5.36 1.93
CA ILE A 194 -5.92 -5.71 2.54
C ILE A 194 -5.75 -7.04 3.27
N PHE A 195 -6.33 -7.18 4.46
CA PHE A 195 -6.43 -8.50 5.09
C PHE A 195 -7.65 -8.66 5.99
N GLY A 196 -8.15 -9.89 6.05
CA GLY A 196 -9.18 -10.33 6.98
C GLY A 196 -8.65 -11.41 7.94
N VAL A 197 -9.16 -11.40 9.17
CA VAL A 197 -8.77 -12.33 10.23
C VAL A 197 -9.99 -13.13 10.66
N TRP A 198 -9.94 -14.45 10.50
CA TRP A 198 -10.96 -15.39 10.94
C TRP A 198 -10.47 -16.20 12.14
N PRO A 199 -11.34 -16.56 13.09
CA PRO A 199 -10.97 -17.48 14.16
C PRO A 199 -10.83 -18.91 13.62
N GLY A 200 -9.91 -19.67 14.19
CA GLY A 200 -9.73 -21.09 13.85
C GLY A 200 -8.85 -21.34 12.63
N ASP A 201 -9.13 -22.45 11.94
CA ASP A 201 -8.27 -23.09 10.95
C ASP A 201 -8.89 -23.16 9.55
N LYS A 202 -9.85 -22.28 9.24
CA LYS A 202 -10.58 -22.31 7.97
C LYS A 202 -10.67 -20.94 7.32
N LEU A 203 -10.51 -20.92 6.00
CA LEU A 203 -10.78 -19.78 5.12
C LEU A 203 -11.81 -20.11 4.03
N THR A 204 -12.39 -21.31 4.05
CA THR A 204 -13.51 -21.75 3.20
C THR A 204 -14.63 -22.31 4.07
N GLY A 205 -15.87 -22.25 3.57
CA GLY A 205 -17.08 -22.53 4.33
C GLY A 205 -17.38 -21.47 5.40
N VAL A 206 -16.61 -20.38 5.45
CA VAL A 206 -16.79 -19.22 6.30
C VAL A 206 -17.41 -18.06 5.51
N THR A 207 -17.89 -17.06 6.21
CA THR A 207 -18.43 -15.82 5.63
C THR A 207 -17.59 -14.61 6.07
N GLY A 208 -17.78 -13.47 5.41
CA GLY A 208 -17.17 -12.23 5.87
C GLY A 208 -17.63 -11.79 7.26
N ARG A 209 -18.84 -12.20 7.69
CA ARG A 209 -19.38 -11.89 9.03
C ARG A 209 -18.67 -12.65 10.17
N ASP A 210 -17.96 -13.73 9.82
CA ASP A 210 -17.22 -14.55 10.78
C ASP A 210 -15.87 -13.92 11.18
N GLN A 211 -15.40 -12.90 10.46
CA GLN A 211 -14.17 -12.18 10.78
C GLN A 211 -14.18 -11.64 12.22
N VAL A 212 -13.05 -11.77 12.92
CA VAL A 212 -12.80 -11.16 14.24
C VAL A 212 -12.16 -9.77 14.10
N ALA A 213 -11.44 -9.55 13.00
CA ALA A 213 -10.88 -8.27 12.60
C ALA A 213 -10.70 -8.23 11.08
N ALA A 214 -10.69 -7.03 10.53
CA ALA A 214 -10.25 -6.78 9.16
C ALA A 214 -9.50 -5.44 9.14
N ALA A 215 -8.57 -5.29 8.21
CA ALA A 215 -7.84 -4.05 8.08
C ALA A 215 -7.25 -3.84 6.69
N MET A 216 -6.82 -2.60 6.44
CA MET A 216 -6.05 -2.22 5.27
C MET A 216 -4.90 -1.27 5.64
N GLY A 217 -3.73 -1.53 5.06
CA GLY A 217 -2.61 -0.59 5.07
C GLY A 217 -2.64 0.27 3.82
N ILE A 218 -2.46 1.57 3.97
CA ILE A 218 -2.59 2.53 2.87
C ILE A 218 -1.26 3.24 2.69
N PHE A 219 -0.67 3.10 1.50
CA PHE A 219 0.64 3.63 1.13
C PHE A 219 0.44 4.81 0.17
N GLY A 220 0.04 5.95 0.74
CA GLY A 220 -0.13 7.21 0.00
C GLY A 220 0.91 8.25 0.42
N PRO A 221 0.60 9.55 0.29
CA PRO A 221 1.45 10.61 0.85
C PRO A 221 1.55 10.51 2.39
N ARG A 222 0.57 9.86 3.02
CA ARG A 222 0.58 9.41 4.40
C ARG A 222 0.51 7.90 4.41
N THR A 223 1.21 7.27 5.35
CA THR A 223 1.03 5.85 5.64
C THR A 223 0.01 5.70 6.75
N THR A 224 -1.09 5.03 6.47
CA THR A 224 -2.16 4.81 7.46
C THR A 224 -2.53 3.35 7.55
N TYR A 225 -3.00 2.94 8.73
CA TYR A 225 -3.49 1.60 9.02
C TYR A 225 -4.93 1.71 9.52
N VAL A 226 -5.88 1.26 8.70
CA VAL A 226 -7.30 1.36 8.99
C VAL A 226 -7.81 -0.02 9.36
N LEU A 227 -8.37 -0.18 10.57
CA LEU A 227 -8.81 -1.47 11.09
C LEU A 227 -10.20 -1.41 11.73
N ALA A 228 -10.86 -2.56 11.79
CA ALA A 228 -12.07 -2.74 12.59
C ALA A 228 -12.00 -4.08 13.33
N LEU A 229 -12.57 -4.11 14.54
CA LEU A 229 -12.68 -5.30 15.37
C LEU A 229 -14.14 -5.69 15.54
N LYS A 230 -14.45 -6.98 15.60
CA LYS A 230 -15.83 -7.49 15.66
C LYS A 230 -16.65 -6.88 16.80
N ASP A 231 -16.08 -6.88 18.00
CA ASP A 231 -16.78 -6.47 19.21
C ASP A 231 -16.63 -4.98 19.57
N VAL A 232 -15.89 -4.21 18.76
CA VAL A 232 -15.65 -2.76 18.98
C VAL A 232 -16.41 -1.94 17.95
N PRO A 233 -17.20 -0.93 18.34
CA PRO A 233 -17.94 -0.12 17.39
C PRO A 233 -17.00 0.77 16.57
N GLY A 234 -17.27 0.88 15.27
CA GLY A 234 -16.54 1.77 14.38
C GLY A 234 -15.40 1.11 13.62
N THR A 235 -14.82 1.93 12.74
CA THR A 235 -13.58 1.68 12.00
C THR A 235 -12.59 2.78 12.36
N HIS A 236 -11.35 2.38 12.64
CA HIS A 236 -10.34 3.20 13.31
C HIS A 236 -9.14 3.40 12.40
N GLU A 237 -8.71 4.64 12.22
CA GLU A 237 -7.55 5.02 11.42
C GLU A 237 -6.35 5.33 12.31
N PHE A 238 -5.21 4.70 12.01
CA PHE A 238 -3.93 4.98 12.63
C PHE A 238 -2.97 5.61 11.63
N LEU A 239 -2.30 6.67 12.04
CA LEU A 239 -1.24 7.32 11.27
C LEU A 239 0.13 6.77 11.70
N LEU A 240 0.97 6.44 10.73
CA LEU A 240 2.38 6.17 11.00
C LEU A 240 3.12 7.49 11.24
N LEU A 241 3.66 7.67 12.44
CA LEU A 241 4.49 8.80 12.82
C LEU A 241 5.95 8.59 12.37
N ASP A 242 6.74 9.68 12.33
CA ASP A 242 8.14 9.64 11.91
C ASP A 242 9.02 8.77 12.84
N GLU A 243 8.66 8.67 14.12
CA GLU A 243 9.29 7.76 15.08
C GLU A 243 8.96 6.27 14.85
N GLY A 244 8.12 5.97 13.85
CA GLY A 244 7.75 4.62 13.46
C GLY A 244 6.65 3.99 14.32
N LYS A 245 5.91 4.79 15.09
CA LYS A 245 4.73 4.35 15.86
C LYS A 245 3.42 4.65 15.14
N TRP A 246 2.42 3.82 15.40
CA TRP A 246 1.04 3.99 14.92
C TRP A 246 0.22 4.75 15.97
N GLN A 247 -0.30 5.92 15.59
CA GLN A 247 -1.14 6.76 16.46
C GLN A 247 -2.58 6.80 15.95
N HIS A 248 -3.55 6.59 16.83
CA HIS A 248 -4.97 6.67 16.52
C HIS A 248 -5.38 8.10 16.18
N VAL A 249 -5.94 8.34 14.99
CA VAL A 249 -6.25 9.69 14.50
C VAL A 249 -7.71 9.92 14.12
N LYS A 250 -8.49 8.86 13.86
CA LYS A 250 -9.89 8.99 13.45
C LYS A 250 -10.72 7.75 13.77
N ASP A 251 -11.91 7.98 14.32
CA ASP A 251 -12.99 7.02 14.38
C ASP A 251 -14.01 7.29 13.27
N THR A 252 -14.59 6.25 12.70
CA THR A 252 -15.72 6.34 11.77
C THR A 252 -16.82 5.40 12.21
N THR A 253 -18.02 5.92 12.44
CA THR A 253 -19.17 5.13 12.92
C THR A 253 -20.46 5.36 12.11
N GLU A 254 -20.46 6.35 11.22
CA GLU A 254 -21.57 6.64 10.32
C GLU A 254 -21.03 6.99 8.92
N ILE A 255 -21.67 6.45 7.87
CA ILE A 255 -21.45 6.87 6.48
C ILE A 255 -22.75 7.53 6.00
N GLY A 256 -22.74 8.86 5.98
CA GLY A 256 -23.84 9.68 5.51
C GLY A 256 -23.95 9.73 3.99
N GLU A 257 -25.02 10.36 3.52
CA GLU A 257 -25.25 10.55 2.09
C GLU A 257 -24.33 11.61 1.49
N GLY A 258 -23.94 11.43 0.22
CA GLY A 258 -23.11 12.43 -0.46
C GLY A 258 -22.88 12.19 -1.94
N LYS A 259 -22.49 13.26 -2.63
CA LYS A 259 -22.30 13.29 -4.08
C LYS A 259 -20.88 12.91 -4.52
N MET A 260 -20.47 11.67 -4.26
CA MET A 260 -19.18 11.12 -4.69
C MET A 260 -19.35 9.67 -5.18
N PHE A 261 -18.78 9.35 -6.34
CA PHE A 261 -18.83 7.99 -6.88
C PHE A 261 -17.46 7.53 -7.42
N SER A 262 -17.21 6.24 -7.26
CA SER A 262 -15.99 5.56 -7.68
C SER A 262 -16.37 4.31 -8.51
N PRO A 263 -16.48 4.45 -9.85
CA PRO A 263 -16.99 3.41 -10.73
C PRO A 263 -15.88 2.48 -11.26
N GLY A 264 -15.68 1.38 -10.56
CA GLY A 264 -14.89 0.25 -11.01
C GLY A 264 -15.50 -0.47 -12.21
N ASN A 265 -14.63 -0.99 -13.08
CA ASN A 265 -15.03 -1.73 -14.28
C ASN A 265 -15.97 -0.93 -15.22
N LEU A 266 -15.81 0.39 -15.31
CA LEU A 266 -16.69 1.29 -16.09
C LEU A 266 -16.95 0.82 -17.54
N ARG A 267 -16.01 0.10 -18.17
CA ARG A 267 -16.21 -0.52 -19.50
C ARG A 267 -17.44 -1.43 -19.60
N ALA A 268 -17.88 -2.03 -18.48
CA ALA A 268 -19.08 -2.86 -18.41
C ALA A 268 -20.37 -2.09 -18.76
N THR A 269 -20.38 -0.76 -18.64
CA THR A 269 -21.53 0.06 -19.06
C THR A 269 -21.83 -0.03 -20.55
N PHE A 270 -20.86 -0.47 -21.37
CA PHE A 270 -21.06 -0.61 -22.81
C PHE A 270 -22.10 -1.69 -23.16
N ASP A 271 -22.13 -2.79 -22.40
CA ASP A 271 -23.00 -3.95 -22.62
C ASP A 271 -23.81 -4.36 -21.38
N ASN A 272 -23.84 -3.51 -20.35
CA ASN A 272 -24.75 -3.58 -19.20
C ASN A 272 -25.55 -2.27 -19.10
N PRO A 273 -26.78 -2.21 -19.64
CA PRO A 273 -27.58 -0.98 -19.70
C PRO A 273 -28.02 -0.50 -18.30
N ASP A 274 -28.19 -1.40 -17.34
CA ASP A 274 -28.57 -1.04 -15.98
C ASP A 274 -27.40 -0.36 -15.24
N TYR A 275 -26.18 -0.85 -15.45
CA TYR A 275 -25.01 -0.17 -14.92
C TYR A 275 -24.78 1.19 -15.61
N ALA A 276 -24.98 1.28 -16.93
CA ALA A 276 -24.93 2.55 -17.65
C ALA A 276 -25.94 3.56 -17.08
N LYS A 277 -27.18 3.13 -16.81
CA LYS A 277 -28.22 3.95 -16.19
C LYS A 277 -27.83 4.46 -14.80
N LEU A 278 -27.15 3.63 -14.00
CA LEU A 278 -26.65 4.03 -12.67
C LEU A 278 -25.58 5.11 -12.78
N ILE A 279 -24.61 4.94 -13.69
CA ILE A 279 -23.56 5.93 -13.93
C ILE A 279 -24.15 7.24 -14.47
N ASP A 280 -25.09 7.15 -15.41
CA ASP A 280 -25.83 8.30 -15.95
C ASP A 280 -26.53 9.11 -14.85
N TYR A 281 -27.09 8.44 -13.84
CA TYR A 281 -27.69 9.11 -12.69
C TYR A 281 -26.65 9.95 -11.94
N TYR A 282 -25.47 9.39 -11.61
CA TYR A 282 -24.41 10.13 -10.92
C TYR A 282 -23.91 11.33 -11.72
N VAL A 283 -23.76 11.16 -13.04
CA VAL A 283 -23.35 12.25 -13.95
C VAL A 283 -24.40 13.37 -13.99
N LYS A 284 -25.69 13.02 -14.14
CA LYS A 284 -26.80 13.99 -14.14
C LYS A 284 -26.90 14.77 -12.84
N GLU A 285 -26.69 14.08 -11.72
CA GLU A 285 -26.69 14.68 -10.39
C GLU A 285 -25.38 15.41 -10.02
N LYS A 286 -24.42 15.46 -10.95
CA LYS A 286 -23.12 16.13 -10.81
C LYS A 286 -22.29 15.60 -9.64
N TYR A 287 -22.24 14.28 -9.48
CA TYR A 287 -21.39 13.64 -8.47
C TYR A 287 -19.92 13.85 -8.80
N THR A 288 -19.09 13.93 -7.76
CA THR A 288 -17.63 13.98 -7.92
C THR A 288 -17.10 12.59 -8.25
N LEU A 289 -16.41 12.45 -9.39
CA LEU A 289 -15.71 11.21 -9.78
C LEU A 289 -14.34 11.12 -9.09
N ARG A 290 -14.08 10.01 -8.41
CA ARG A 290 -12.75 9.65 -7.86
C ARG A 290 -12.53 8.15 -7.95
N TYR A 291 -11.72 7.71 -8.90
CA TYR A 291 -11.40 6.31 -9.12
C TYR A 291 -9.96 6.18 -9.61
N THR A 292 -9.14 5.38 -8.93
CA THR A 292 -7.75 5.13 -9.28
C THR A 292 -7.54 3.74 -9.87
N GLY A 293 -8.46 2.81 -9.60
CA GLY A 293 -8.32 1.41 -9.97
C GLY A 293 -7.77 0.53 -8.86
N GLY A 294 -7.28 1.12 -7.76
CA GLY A 294 -6.93 0.40 -6.53
C GLY A 294 -8.11 0.39 -5.56
N MET A 295 -8.51 -0.80 -5.11
CA MET A 295 -9.61 -0.98 -4.15
C MET A 295 -9.37 -0.23 -2.84
N VAL A 296 -8.15 -0.25 -2.30
CA VAL A 296 -7.80 0.37 -1.02
C VAL A 296 -8.08 1.88 -1.02
N PRO A 297 -7.48 2.72 -1.90
CA PRO A 297 -7.76 4.15 -1.88
C PRO A 297 -9.21 4.47 -2.26
N ASP A 298 -9.79 3.72 -3.18
CA ASP A 298 -11.13 4.01 -3.72
C ASP A 298 -12.26 3.69 -2.72
N VAL A 299 -12.05 2.72 -1.83
CA VAL A 299 -12.97 2.42 -0.71
C VAL A 299 -12.63 3.24 0.53
N ASN A 300 -11.34 3.46 0.85
CA ASN A 300 -10.95 4.24 2.02
C ASN A 300 -11.49 5.68 2.00
N GLN A 301 -11.56 6.32 0.82
CA GLN A 301 -12.14 7.66 0.72
C GLN A 301 -13.60 7.72 1.21
N ILE A 302 -14.36 6.62 1.16
CA ILE A 302 -15.74 6.56 1.66
C ILE A 302 -15.73 6.61 3.20
N ILE A 303 -14.80 5.89 3.84
CA ILE A 303 -14.62 5.87 5.30
C ILE A 303 -14.12 7.25 5.79
N VAL A 304 -13.10 7.82 5.13
CA VAL A 304 -12.52 9.10 5.53
C VAL A 304 -13.49 10.27 5.29
N LYS A 305 -14.24 10.27 4.17
CA LYS A 305 -15.21 11.32 3.84
C LYS A 305 -16.59 11.08 4.42
N GLU A 306 -16.82 9.91 5.01
CA GLU A 306 -18.10 9.49 5.60
C GLU A 306 -19.25 9.61 4.60
N LYS A 307 -18.98 9.39 3.31
CA LYS A 307 -19.97 9.46 2.23
C LYS A 307 -19.47 8.87 0.91
N GLY A 308 -20.41 8.64 0.00
CA GLY A 308 -20.15 8.25 -1.39
C GLY A 308 -20.38 6.77 -1.64
N ILE A 309 -20.09 6.35 -2.86
CA ILE A 309 -20.38 5.00 -3.36
C ILE A 309 -19.25 4.49 -4.26
N PHE A 310 -18.73 3.31 -3.94
CA PHE A 310 -17.88 2.50 -4.82
C PHE A 310 -18.74 1.44 -5.48
N THR A 311 -18.53 1.17 -6.77
CA THR A 311 -19.20 0.07 -7.50
C THR A 311 -18.20 -0.64 -8.38
N ASN A 312 -18.30 -1.97 -8.50
CA ASN A 312 -17.60 -2.76 -9.51
C ASN A 312 -18.57 -3.81 -10.02
N VAL A 313 -19.14 -3.57 -11.20
CA VAL A 313 -20.24 -4.34 -11.78
C VAL A 313 -19.76 -5.12 -13.00
N THR A 314 -20.29 -6.33 -13.18
CA THR A 314 -19.95 -7.18 -14.32
C THR A 314 -20.83 -6.92 -15.55
N SER A 315 -20.37 -7.39 -16.70
CA SER A 315 -21.18 -7.49 -17.92
C SER A 315 -20.84 -8.80 -18.66
N PRO A 316 -21.60 -9.18 -19.70
CA PRO A 316 -21.29 -10.37 -20.50
C PRO A 316 -19.84 -10.40 -21.02
N THR A 317 -19.28 -9.24 -21.39
CA THR A 317 -17.90 -9.14 -21.89
C THR A 317 -16.88 -8.77 -20.80
N ALA A 318 -17.30 -8.18 -19.68
CA ALA A 318 -16.43 -7.78 -18.58
C ALA A 318 -16.69 -8.59 -17.30
N LYS A 319 -15.86 -9.62 -17.07
CA LYS A 319 -15.93 -10.52 -15.91
C LYS A 319 -15.61 -9.82 -14.58
N ALA A 320 -16.09 -10.42 -13.47
CA ALA A 320 -15.72 -10.03 -12.12
C ALA A 320 -14.21 -10.21 -11.93
N LYS A 321 -13.55 -9.21 -11.34
CA LYS A 321 -12.10 -9.25 -11.06
C LYS A 321 -11.80 -9.47 -9.57
N LEU A 322 -12.64 -8.92 -8.70
CA LEU A 322 -12.38 -8.81 -7.27
C LEU A 322 -12.67 -10.14 -6.55
N ARG A 323 -11.73 -10.58 -5.71
CA ARG A 323 -11.85 -11.81 -4.92
C ARG A 323 -12.62 -11.56 -3.64
N LEU A 324 -13.51 -12.51 -3.31
CA LEU A 324 -14.36 -12.47 -2.13
C LEU A 324 -13.53 -12.51 -0.85
N LEU A 325 -12.58 -13.45 -0.76
CA LEU A 325 -11.80 -13.74 0.44
C LEU A 325 -10.76 -12.65 0.76
N PHE A 326 -10.00 -12.20 -0.25
CA PHE A 326 -8.83 -11.34 -0.05
C PHE A 326 -9.18 -9.85 -0.01
N GLU A 327 -10.18 -9.43 -0.77
CA GLU A 327 -10.51 -8.00 -0.97
C GLU A 327 -11.89 -7.67 -0.45
N VAL A 328 -12.92 -8.38 -0.91
CA VAL A 328 -14.31 -7.93 -0.76
C VAL A 328 -14.86 -8.12 0.66
N ALA A 329 -14.67 -9.30 1.25
CA ALA A 329 -15.13 -9.55 2.62
C ALA A 329 -14.40 -8.67 3.66
N PRO A 330 -13.07 -8.48 3.60
CA PRO A 330 -12.37 -7.56 4.51
C PRO A 330 -12.82 -6.10 4.36
N LEU A 331 -12.91 -5.58 3.13
CA LEU A 331 -13.37 -4.20 2.89
C LEU A 331 -14.85 -4.00 3.26
N GLY A 332 -15.70 -5.00 2.99
CA GLY A 332 -17.09 -5.00 3.44
C GLY A 332 -17.21 -4.91 4.95
N PHE A 333 -16.30 -5.57 5.69
CA PHE A 333 -16.29 -5.53 7.15
C PHE A 333 -15.92 -4.14 7.64
N LEU A 334 -14.87 -3.53 7.08
CA LEU A 334 -14.49 -2.14 7.39
C LEU A 334 -15.61 -1.13 7.10
N ILE A 335 -16.32 -1.29 5.98
CA ILE A 335 -17.41 -0.38 5.59
C ILE A 335 -18.63 -0.53 6.49
N GLU A 336 -19.06 -1.75 6.79
CA GLU A 336 -20.23 -1.96 7.66
C GLU A 336 -19.94 -1.56 9.11
N LYS A 337 -18.70 -1.78 9.59
CA LYS A 337 -18.26 -1.30 10.91
C LYS A 337 -18.16 0.23 10.98
N ALA A 338 -17.88 0.89 9.87
CA ALA A 338 -17.93 2.35 9.73
C ALA A 338 -19.35 2.92 9.62
N GLY A 339 -20.41 2.09 9.65
CA GLY A 339 -21.80 2.53 9.52
C GLY A 339 -22.30 2.65 8.07
N GLY A 340 -21.54 2.15 7.10
CA GLY A 340 -21.94 2.01 5.71
C GLY A 340 -22.60 0.67 5.41
N PHE A 341 -22.82 0.42 4.13
CA PHE A 341 -23.45 -0.81 3.63
C PHE A 341 -22.64 -1.39 2.48
N SER A 342 -22.62 -2.73 2.41
CA SER A 342 -22.05 -3.48 1.31
C SER A 342 -23.15 -4.25 0.56
N SER A 343 -22.98 -4.48 -0.74
CA SER A 343 -23.89 -5.33 -1.51
C SER A 343 -23.22 -5.98 -2.72
N ASP A 344 -23.55 -7.24 -2.99
CA ASP A 344 -23.28 -7.87 -4.29
C ASP A 344 -24.40 -7.60 -5.33
N GLY A 345 -25.44 -6.88 -4.93
CA GLY A 345 -26.67 -6.64 -5.68
C GLY A 345 -27.90 -7.26 -5.05
N LYS A 346 -27.74 -8.28 -4.20
CA LYS A 346 -28.84 -9.04 -3.59
C LYS A 346 -28.70 -9.22 -2.09
N GLN A 347 -27.47 -9.29 -1.57
CA GLN A 347 -27.17 -9.49 -0.16
C GLN A 347 -25.91 -8.72 0.26
N SER A 348 -25.67 -8.59 1.57
CA SER A 348 -24.39 -8.07 2.05
C SER A 348 -23.28 -9.02 1.62
N VAL A 349 -22.11 -8.46 1.26
CA VAL A 349 -20.97 -9.30 0.89
C VAL A 349 -20.45 -10.10 2.08
N LEU A 350 -20.76 -9.67 3.31
CA LEU A 350 -20.40 -10.38 4.53
C LEU A 350 -21.21 -11.66 4.74
N ASP A 351 -22.36 -11.80 4.10
CA ASP A 351 -23.21 -13.00 4.18
C ASP A 351 -22.91 -14.02 3.06
N LYS A 352 -21.99 -13.70 2.15
CA LYS A 352 -21.58 -14.65 1.11
C LYS A 352 -20.63 -15.68 1.71
N VAL A 353 -20.99 -16.96 1.57
CA VAL A 353 -20.11 -18.08 1.92
C VAL A 353 -18.97 -18.16 0.91
N ILE A 354 -17.75 -18.25 1.42
CA ILE A 354 -16.53 -18.44 0.63
C ILE A 354 -16.40 -19.94 0.36
N VAL A 355 -16.69 -20.36 -0.87
CA VAL A 355 -16.64 -21.78 -1.26
C VAL A 355 -15.23 -22.15 -1.72
N ASN A 356 -14.63 -21.30 -2.56
CA ASN A 356 -13.26 -21.43 -3.03
C ASN A 356 -12.45 -20.17 -2.69
N LEU A 357 -11.13 -20.33 -2.58
CA LEU A 357 -10.22 -19.23 -2.24
C LEU A 357 -10.23 -18.11 -3.30
N ASP A 358 -10.41 -18.45 -4.59
CA ASP A 358 -10.46 -17.50 -5.72
C ASP A 358 -11.90 -17.15 -6.15
N ASP A 359 -12.90 -17.34 -5.28
CA ASP A 359 -14.28 -16.92 -5.58
C ASP A 359 -14.32 -15.41 -5.87
N ARG A 360 -14.94 -15.02 -6.99
CA ARG A 360 -15.04 -13.61 -7.40
C ARG A 360 -16.47 -13.10 -7.28
N THR A 361 -16.62 -11.81 -7.00
CA THR A 361 -17.94 -11.17 -6.93
C THR A 361 -17.92 -9.74 -7.45
N GLN A 362 -19.05 -9.30 -7.99
CA GLN A 362 -19.33 -7.86 -8.09
C GLN A 362 -19.62 -7.29 -6.70
N VAL A 363 -19.44 -5.98 -6.55
CA VAL A 363 -19.65 -5.33 -5.26
C VAL A 363 -19.99 -3.85 -5.36
N ALA A 364 -20.72 -3.36 -4.39
CA ALA A 364 -20.84 -1.95 -4.05
C ALA A 364 -20.62 -1.71 -2.55
N TYR A 365 -20.00 -0.59 -2.21
CA TYR A 365 -19.80 -0.10 -0.84
C TYR A 365 -20.18 1.36 -0.76
N GLY A 366 -20.95 1.77 0.24
CA GLY A 366 -21.27 3.19 0.38
C GLY A 366 -22.35 3.50 1.40
N SER A 367 -22.91 4.69 1.25
CA SER A 367 -24.05 5.14 2.04
C SER A 367 -25.31 4.33 1.73
N LYS A 368 -26.25 4.33 2.68
CA LYS A 368 -27.45 3.50 2.63
C LYS A 368 -28.28 3.70 1.35
N ASN A 369 -28.57 4.94 0.98
CA ASN A 369 -29.44 5.22 -0.17
C ASN A 369 -28.74 4.92 -1.50
N GLU A 370 -27.41 5.03 -1.57
CA GLU A 370 -26.67 4.65 -2.77
C GLU A 370 -26.62 3.13 -2.95
N ILE A 371 -26.53 2.35 -1.87
CA ILE A 371 -26.67 0.88 -1.97
C ILE A 371 -28.09 0.49 -2.35
N ILE A 372 -29.13 1.14 -1.79
CA ILE A 372 -30.52 0.91 -2.22
C ILE A 372 -30.67 1.21 -3.71
N ARG A 373 -30.13 2.35 -4.19
CA ARG A 373 -30.17 2.73 -5.61
C ARG A 373 -29.43 1.72 -6.48
N PHE A 374 -28.27 1.26 -6.04
CA PHE A 374 -27.48 0.24 -6.74
C PHE A 374 -28.30 -1.05 -6.93
N GLU A 375 -28.88 -1.58 -5.86
CA GLU A 375 -29.71 -2.79 -5.90
C GLU A 375 -30.96 -2.59 -6.77
N GLU A 376 -31.69 -1.48 -6.59
CA GLU A 376 -32.89 -1.17 -7.39
C GLU A 376 -32.58 -0.96 -8.87
N THR A 377 -31.46 -0.33 -9.20
CA THR A 377 -31.12 -0.04 -10.60
C THR A 377 -30.72 -1.30 -11.35
N LEU A 378 -29.96 -2.20 -10.70
CA LEU A 378 -29.48 -3.44 -11.33
C LEU A 378 -30.51 -4.59 -11.27
N TYR A 379 -31.36 -4.63 -10.25
CA TYR A 379 -32.21 -5.80 -9.96
C TYR A 379 -33.69 -5.46 -9.71
N GLY A 380 -34.08 -4.19 -9.80
CA GLY A 380 -35.49 -3.73 -9.70
C GLY A 380 -36.03 -3.60 -8.28
N SER A 381 -35.39 -4.21 -7.29
CA SER A 381 -35.78 -4.12 -5.87
C SER A 381 -34.55 -4.13 -4.97
N SER A 382 -34.63 -3.45 -3.82
CA SER A 382 -33.59 -3.48 -2.79
C SER A 382 -34.07 -4.17 -1.52
N ARG A 383 -33.23 -5.06 -0.98
CA ARG A 383 -33.47 -5.72 0.32
C ARG A 383 -33.40 -4.76 1.50
N LEU A 384 -32.50 -3.77 1.44
CA LEU A 384 -32.33 -2.78 2.52
C LEU A 384 -33.54 -1.85 2.67
N LYS A 385 -34.33 -1.69 1.59
CA LYS A 385 -35.59 -0.95 1.62
C LYS A 385 -36.73 -1.76 2.27
N ALA A 386 -36.75 -3.07 2.05
CA ALA A 386 -37.73 -3.98 2.65
C ALA A 386 -37.56 -4.06 4.18
N GLU A 387 -36.32 -4.19 4.67
CA GLU A 387 -36.00 -4.20 6.11
C GLU A 387 -36.47 -2.91 6.81
N HIS A 388 -36.36 -1.76 6.13
CA HIS A 388 -36.81 -0.48 6.68
C HIS A 388 -38.34 -0.39 6.79
N CYS A 389 -39.06 -0.95 5.82
CA CYS A 389 -40.53 -1.02 5.86
C CYS A 389 -41.02 -1.99 6.95
N GLU A 390 -40.37 -3.13 7.15
CA GLU A 390 -40.75 -4.08 8.21
C GLU A 390 -40.53 -3.51 9.62
N ILE A 391 -39.44 -2.77 9.85
CA ILE A 391 -39.20 -2.08 11.13
C ILE A 391 -40.24 -0.98 11.36
N ALA A 392 -40.64 -0.24 10.33
CA ALA A 392 -41.69 0.78 10.42
C ALA A 392 -43.08 0.16 10.70
N VAL A 393 -43.40 -0.97 10.07
CA VAL A 393 -44.65 -1.72 10.28
C VAL A 393 -44.67 -2.38 11.67
N GLY A 394 -43.54 -2.90 12.15
CA GLY A 394 -43.38 -3.45 13.51
C GLY A 394 -43.52 -2.39 14.60
N LYS A 395 -42.97 -1.18 14.40
CA LYS A 395 -43.19 -0.03 15.29
C LYS A 395 -44.65 0.46 15.27
N CYS A 396 -45.33 0.40 14.12
CA CYS A 396 -46.75 0.75 14.00
C CYS A 396 -47.66 -0.30 14.69
N CYS A 397 -47.32 -1.58 14.63
CA CYS A 397 -48.06 -2.65 15.34
C CYS A 397 -47.90 -2.58 16.87
N SER A 398 -46.73 -2.17 17.38
CA SER A 398 -46.54 -1.92 18.82
C SER A 398 -47.37 -0.73 19.32
N ILE A 399 -47.57 0.31 18.50
CA ILE A 399 -48.45 1.45 18.84
C ILE A 399 -49.93 1.04 18.87
N LYS A 400 -50.37 0.15 17.97
CA LYS A 400 -51.74 -0.42 18.01
C LYS A 400 -51.99 -1.33 19.21
N THR A 401 -50.97 -1.98 19.75
CA THR A 401 -51.11 -2.85 20.94
C THR A 401 -51.21 -2.03 22.24
N ILE A 402 -50.60 -0.84 22.30
CA ILE A 402 -50.72 0.06 23.45
C ILE A 402 -52.09 0.75 23.48
N TYR A 403 -52.70 1.04 22.33
CA TYR A 403 -54.03 1.68 22.26
C TYR A 403 -55.21 0.74 22.57
N ASN A 404 -55.04 -0.58 22.48
CA ASN A 404 -56.12 -1.54 22.71
C ASN A 404 -56.20 -2.10 24.14
N ASN A 405 -55.31 -1.72 25.06
CA ASN A 405 -55.29 -2.21 26.45
C ASN A 405 -55.77 -1.20 27.51
N GLN A 406 -56.42 -0.12 27.10
CA GLN A 406 -57.06 0.84 28.04
C GLN A 406 -58.51 1.13 27.64
N THR A 407 -59.41 0.14 27.69
CA THR A 407 -60.86 0.41 27.79
C THR A 407 -61.62 -0.80 28.38
N THR A 408 -61.45 -1.03 29.68
CA THR A 408 -62.47 -1.74 30.49
C THR A 408 -62.50 -1.19 31.91
N SER A 409 -63.39 -0.24 32.19
CA SER A 409 -64.21 -0.19 33.42
C SER A 409 -65.06 1.09 33.42
N LYS A 410 -66.28 0.94 33.95
CA LYS A 410 -67.40 1.88 33.89
C LYS A 410 -67.36 2.94 34.99
N ASP A 411 -68.11 4.00 34.70
CA ASP A 411 -68.94 4.82 35.61
C ASP A 411 -68.41 6.15 36.20
N GLN A 412 -69.11 7.19 35.71
CA GLN A 412 -69.61 8.41 36.35
C GLN A 412 -68.82 9.74 36.32
N ASN A 413 -69.43 10.68 35.59
CA ASN A 413 -69.73 12.09 35.89
C ASN A 413 -68.91 13.24 35.26
N ILE A 414 -69.62 14.00 34.38
CA ILE A 414 -69.54 15.46 34.06
C ILE A 414 -68.57 15.84 32.88
N PRO A 415 -68.84 16.87 32.03
CA PRO A 415 -69.36 16.76 30.66
C PRO A 415 -68.36 17.17 29.53
N LEU A 416 -68.75 16.94 28.27
CA LEU A 416 -68.11 17.41 27.03
C LEU A 416 -68.52 18.89 26.68
N PRO A 417 -67.98 19.56 25.62
CA PRO A 417 -66.56 19.80 25.29
C PRO A 417 -66.26 21.23 24.72
N LEU A 418 -64.96 21.46 24.40
CA LEU A 418 -64.33 22.39 23.42
C LEU A 418 -63.88 23.80 23.89
N PRO A 419 -62.81 24.41 23.30
CA PRO A 419 -62.27 24.13 21.95
C PRO A 419 -60.74 24.05 21.76
N LEU A 420 -60.42 23.50 20.58
CA LEU A 420 -59.20 23.57 19.76
C LEU A 420 -58.40 24.89 19.86
N GLY A 421 -57.53 25.02 20.87
CA GLY A 421 -56.70 26.24 21.04
C GLY A 421 -55.19 26.03 21.15
N ILE A 422 -54.72 24.83 21.50
CA ILE A 422 -53.34 24.70 22.01
C ILE A 422 -52.37 24.09 20.98
N LEU A 423 -52.87 23.37 19.98
CA LEU A 423 -52.00 22.83 18.92
C LEU A 423 -51.62 23.87 17.85
N TYR A 424 -52.42 24.93 17.69
CA TYR A 424 -52.11 26.02 16.76
C TYR A 424 -51.10 27.03 17.34
N TYR A 425 -51.02 27.18 18.67
CA TYR A 425 -50.12 28.13 19.33
C TYR A 425 -48.66 27.65 19.36
N LEU A 426 -48.43 26.33 19.39
CA LEU A 426 -47.09 25.74 19.39
C LEU A 426 -46.48 25.58 17.99
N ILE A 427 -47.31 25.66 16.94
CA ILE A 427 -46.86 25.70 15.54
C ILE A 427 -46.62 27.15 15.08
N TRP A 428 -47.34 28.12 15.67
CA TRP A 428 -47.17 29.55 15.40
C TRP A 428 -45.88 30.15 16.00
N LEU A 429 -45.42 29.69 17.17
CA LEU A 429 -44.19 30.19 17.80
C LEU A 429 -42.87 29.68 17.19
N ARG A 430 -42.92 28.72 16.24
CA ARG A 430 -41.72 28.13 15.62
C ARG A 430 -41.46 28.63 14.19
N LEU A 431 -42.28 29.55 13.68
CA LEU A 431 -42.21 30.08 12.31
C LEU A 431 -42.13 31.62 12.21
N LYS A 432 -41.69 32.29 13.27
CA LYS A 432 -41.22 33.68 13.20
C LYS A 432 -39.93 33.80 14.02
N ILE A 433 -38.79 33.76 13.34
CA ILE A 433 -37.54 34.51 13.59
C ILE A 433 -36.57 33.99 12.51
N VAL A 434 -36.72 34.51 11.29
CA VAL A 434 -35.66 34.66 10.26
C VAL A 434 -36.16 35.76 9.30
N ASP A 435 -35.68 37.01 9.49
CA ASP A 435 -35.05 37.86 8.47
C ASP A 435 -35.17 39.39 8.68
N MET A 436 -34.08 40.06 8.26
CA MET A 436 -33.84 41.50 7.99
C MET A 436 -33.55 42.43 9.20
N GLU A 437 -32.59 43.36 9.19
CA GLU A 437 -31.65 43.86 8.18
C GLU A 437 -30.49 44.64 8.84
N THR A 438 -29.44 44.82 8.04
CA THR A 438 -28.28 45.73 8.05
C THR A 438 -28.22 46.96 8.99
N LEU A 439 -27.03 47.26 9.53
CA LEU A 439 -26.20 48.47 9.28
C LEU A 439 -25.05 48.62 10.30
N CYS A 440 -23.84 48.91 9.81
CA CYS A 440 -22.71 49.49 10.57
C CYS A 440 -23.01 50.97 10.88
N PRO A 441 -22.48 51.57 11.99
CA PRO A 441 -21.14 52.15 11.90
C PRO A 441 -20.31 52.21 13.22
N THR A 442 -18.98 52.19 13.02
CA THR A 442 -17.86 52.86 13.73
C THR A 442 -17.90 53.20 15.23
N SER A 443 -16.86 52.71 15.93
CA SER A 443 -16.00 53.35 16.96
C SER A 443 -16.64 53.99 18.20
N PHE A 444 -16.20 53.55 19.40
CA PHE A 444 -15.46 54.37 20.39
C PHE A 444 -15.18 53.54 21.67
N ILE A 445 -13.93 53.57 22.15
CA ILE A 445 -13.44 53.04 23.43
C ILE A 445 -13.62 54.14 24.50
N PRO A 446 -13.85 53.81 25.79
CA PRO A 446 -12.79 54.03 26.80
C PRO A 446 -12.68 52.88 27.82
N ASN A 447 -11.50 52.31 28.10
CA ASN A 447 -10.45 52.77 29.05
C ASN A 447 -10.95 52.71 30.52
N SER A 448 -10.24 52.27 31.57
CA SER A 448 -8.80 52.22 31.87
C SER A 448 -8.61 51.46 33.20
N ASN A 449 -7.56 50.64 33.39
CA ASN A 449 -6.23 50.94 33.95
C ASN A 449 -6.11 51.02 35.49
N TRP A 450 -5.10 50.32 36.02
CA TRP A 450 -3.90 50.93 36.63
C TRP A 450 -2.81 49.85 36.83
N MET A 451 -1.50 50.11 36.94
CA MET A 451 -0.51 50.91 36.21
C MET A 451 0.86 50.59 36.86
N MET A 452 1.89 50.27 36.08
CA MET A 452 3.22 50.85 36.30
C MET A 452 3.99 50.87 34.98
N GLN A 453 4.53 52.04 34.69
CA GLN A 453 4.93 52.54 33.39
C GLN A 453 6.46 52.58 33.33
N GLN A 454 7.06 51.98 32.29
CA GLN A 454 8.32 52.47 31.74
C GLN A 454 8.18 52.54 30.22
N SER A 455 8.23 53.76 29.73
CA SER A 455 8.41 54.13 28.33
C SER A 455 9.73 53.58 27.79
N ASN A 456 9.72 52.95 26.62
CA ASN A 456 10.69 53.18 25.54
C ASN A 456 10.24 52.46 24.25
N SER A 457 10.50 53.11 23.12
CA SER A 457 9.98 52.77 21.79
C SER A 457 10.22 51.32 21.36
N THR A 458 9.17 50.52 21.22
CA THR A 458 9.24 49.28 20.46
C THR A 458 9.44 49.63 19.00
N THR A 459 10.67 49.54 18.51
CA THR A 459 10.92 49.63 17.07
C THR A 459 10.30 48.39 16.41
N GLU A 460 9.31 48.58 15.55
CA GLU A 460 8.72 47.49 14.76
C GLU A 460 9.82 46.70 14.04
N TRP A 461 9.68 45.37 14.02
CA TRP A 461 10.62 44.47 13.35
C TRP A 461 10.14 44.20 11.93
N THR A 462 10.96 44.55 10.95
CA THR A 462 10.73 44.20 9.55
C THR A 462 11.04 42.72 9.30
N LYS A 463 10.49 42.16 8.21
CA LYS A 463 10.74 40.76 7.82
C LYS A 463 12.23 40.51 7.57
N GLU A 464 12.93 41.49 7.01
CA GLU A 464 14.36 41.44 6.73
C GLU A 464 15.20 41.47 8.02
N GLU A 465 14.82 42.27 9.02
CA GLU A 465 15.46 42.29 10.34
C GLU A 465 15.22 40.98 11.09
N ASN A 466 13.99 40.43 11.04
CA ASN A 466 13.66 39.16 11.68
C ASN A 466 14.48 38.01 11.08
N LYS A 467 14.62 37.96 9.76
CA LYS A 467 15.46 36.97 9.08
C LYS A 467 16.94 37.08 9.48
N ARG A 468 17.45 38.30 9.68
CA ARG A 468 18.82 38.54 10.16
C ARG A 468 18.99 38.13 11.62
N PHE A 469 17.97 38.35 12.44
CA PHE A 469 17.93 37.90 13.83
C PHE A 469 17.99 36.38 13.95
N GLU A 470 17.13 35.66 13.22
CA GLU A 470 17.17 34.19 13.17
C GLU A 470 18.54 33.68 12.69
N SER A 471 19.08 34.29 11.62
CA SER A 471 20.41 33.93 11.10
C SER A 471 21.52 34.20 12.13
N ALA A 472 21.41 35.26 12.94
CA ALA A 472 22.37 35.58 14.00
C ALA A 472 22.30 34.58 15.17
N LEU A 473 21.10 34.15 15.56
CA LEU A 473 20.90 33.14 16.61
C LEU A 473 21.43 31.76 16.19
N ALA A 474 21.40 31.44 14.89
CA ALA A 474 21.99 30.22 14.35
C ALA A 474 23.53 30.22 14.36
N ILE A 475 24.16 31.40 14.35
CA ILE A 475 25.62 31.54 14.36
C ILE A 475 26.16 31.67 15.79
N TYR A 476 25.44 32.39 16.66
CA TYR A 476 25.81 32.61 18.05
C TYR A 476 24.81 31.91 18.97
N ASP A 477 25.21 30.72 19.42
CA ASP A 477 24.46 29.87 20.33
C ASP A 477 24.48 30.41 21.78
N GLU A 478 23.79 29.70 22.69
CA GLU A 478 23.71 30.06 24.10
C GLU A 478 25.04 29.96 24.85
N THR A 479 26.00 29.19 24.33
CA THR A 479 27.33 29.01 24.93
C THR A 479 28.33 30.10 24.54
N THR A 480 27.99 30.92 23.54
CA THR A 480 28.85 32.00 23.04
C THR A 480 28.99 33.14 24.06
N PRO A 481 30.22 33.45 24.53
CA PRO A 481 30.43 34.60 25.41
C PRO A 481 30.16 35.91 24.66
N ASN A 482 29.49 36.84 25.34
CA ASN A 482 29.04 38.11 24.79
C ASN A 482 28.15 37.95 23.53
N ARG A 483 27.21 37.00 23.57
CA ARG A 483 26.24 36.70 22.51
C ARG A 483 25.46 37.95 22.04
N TRP A 484 24.84 38.69 22.95
CA TRP A 484 23.93 39.79 22.58
C TRP A 484 24.59 40.95 21.85
N PRO A 485 25.79 41.43 22.25
CA PRO A 485 26.55 42.38 21.43
C PRO A 485 26.84 41.89 20.01
N LYS A 486 27.15 40.60 19.84
CA LYS A 486 27.44 40.00 18.52
C LYS A 486 26.18 39.87 17.65
N VAL A 487 25.06 39.46 18.25
CA VAL A 487 23.76 39.37 17.57
C VAL A 487 23.27 40.76 17.16
N ALA A 488 23.37 41.76 18.04
CA ALA A 488 23.00 43.14 17.72
C ALA A 488 23.87 43.76 16.61
N ALA A 489 25.16 43.42 16.56
CA ALA A 489 26.04 43.84 15.47
C ALA A 489 25.61 43.32 14.08
N MET A 490 24.86 42.21 14.01
CA MET A 490 24.33 41.67 12.77
C MET A 490 23.01 42.32 12.30
N ILE A 491 22.39 43.16 13.14
CA ILE A 491 21.08 43.76 12.89
C ILE A 491 21.23 45.29 13.00
N PRO A 492 21.60 45.96 11.89
CA PRO A 492 21.83 47.40 11.92
C PRO A 492 20.55 48.15 12.28
N GLY A 493 20.63 49.05 13.27
CA GLY A 493 19.50 49.86 13.73
C GLY A 493 18.78 49.33 14.98
N LYS A 494 19.11 48.12 15.46
CA LYS A 494 18.56 47.56 16.70
C LYS A 494 19.59 47.59 17.83
N SER A 495 19.16 47.99 19.03
CA SER A 495 20.01 47.98 20.21
C SER A 495 20.13 46.55 20.78
N ILE A 496 21.11 46.33 21.66
CA ILE A 496 21.26 45.08 22.40
C ILE A 496 19.97 44.75 23.19
N LEU A 497 19.31 45.76 23.74
CA LEU A 497 18.05 45.60 24.48
C LEU A 497 16.90 45.17 23.57
N ASP A 498 16.79 45.73 22.36
CA ASP A 498 15.75 45.35 21.39
C ASP A 498 15.89 43.89 20.97
N VAL A 499 17.12 43.44 20.73
CA VAL A 499 17.44 42.05 20.39
C VAL A 499 17.12 41.09 21.54
N MET A 500 17.44 41.47 22.78
CA MET A 500 17.12 40.66 23.96
C MET A 500 15.61 40.58 24.21
N MET A 501 14.87 41.65 23.93
CA MET A 501 13.41 41.67 24.04
C MET A 501 12.77 40.79 22.96
N GLN A 502 13.21 40.90 21.71
CA GLN A 502 12.75 40.05 20.60
C GLN A 502 13.02 38.55 20.87
N TYR A 503 14.15 38.23 21.50
CA TYR A 503 14.43 36.85 21.91
C TYR A 503 13.46 36.34 22.97
N LYS A 504 13.12 37.18 23.96
CA LYS A 504 12.16 36.79 25.00
C LYS A 504 10.77 36.57 24.42
N GLU A 505 10.34 37.41 23.48
CA GLU A 505 9.07 37.23 22.75
C GLU A 505 9.09 35.94 21.93
N LEU A 506 10.18 35.69 21.18
CA LEU A 506 10.34 34.44 20.43
C LEU A 506 10.30 33.18 21.32
N VAL A 507 10.95 33.22 22.49
CA VAL A 507 10.93 32.11 23.44
C VAL A 507 9.53 31.91 24.02
N ALA A 508 8.81 33.00 24.32
CA ALA A 508 7.43 32.92 24.77
C ALA A 508 6.51 32.31 23.70
N ASP A 509 6.62 32.76 22.45
CA ASP A 509 5.85 32.23 21.31
C ASP A 509 6.14 30.75 21.08
N VAL A 510 7.41 30.33 21.11
CA VAL A 510 7.78 28.91 20.96
C VAL A 510 7.24 28.09 22.13
N THR A 511 7.29 28.62 23.36
CA THR A 511 6.72 27.95 24.54
C THR A 511 5.21 27.80 24.42
N ASP A 512 4.51 28.82 23.92
CA ASP A 512 3.07 28.78 23.70
C ASP A 512 2.69 27.82 22.55
N ILE A 513 3.51 27.71 21.50
CA ILE A 513 3.34 26.71 20.43
C ILE A 513 3.56 25.30 20.99
N GLU A 514 4.63 25.07 21.75
CA GLU A 514 4.93 23.78 22.38
C GLU A 514 3.88 23.38 23.43
N ALA A 515 3.30 24.36 24.12
CA ALA A 515 2.19 24.17 25.05
C ALA A 515 0.82 24.02 24.36
N GLY A 516 0.76 24.12 23.03
CA GLY A 516 -0.48 23.98 22.24
C GLY A 516 -1.46 25.14 22.40
N LEU A 517 -1.00 26.31 22.85
CA LEU A 517 -1.80 27.50 23.14
C LEU A 517 -2.00 28.41 21.91
N VAL A 518 -1.33 28.13 20.79
CA VAL A 518 -1.48 28.89 19.54
C VAL A 518 -2.51 28.22 18.60
N PRO A 519 -3.65 28.90 18.29
CA PRO A 519 -4.64 28.38 17.35
C PRO A 519 -4.10 28.36 15.91
N ASN A 520 -4.16 27.21 15.24
CA ASN A 520 -3.73 27.05 13.86
C ASN A 520 -4.52 27.99 12.91
N PRO A 521 -3.88 28.82 12.05
CA PRO A 521 -4.58 29.76 11.19
C PRO A 521 -5.56 29.07 10.22
N ARG A 522 -6.85 29.39 10.37
CA ARG A 522 -7.92 28.96 9.46
C ARG A 522 -7.75 29.64 8.10
N HIS A 523 -7.21 28.93 7.10
CA HIS A 523 -7.42 29.28 5.70
C HIS A 523 -8.65 28.57 5.15
N PHE A 524 -9.68 29.38 4.90
CA PHE A 524 -10.89 28.99 4.18
C PHE A 524 -10.52 28.51 2.77
N ALA A 525 -10.81 27.25 2.49
CA ALA A 525 -10.69 26.69 1.15
C ALA A 525 -11.86 27.18 0.28
N SER A 526 -11.56 27.91 -0.79
CA SER A 526 -12.45 28.05 -1.96
C SER A 526 -11.65 28.08 -3.26
N SER A 527 -11.93 27.07 -4.09
CA SER A 527 -11.90 26.98 -5.56
C SER A 527 -10.98 27.89 -6.40
N PHE A 528 -10.02 27.24 -7.07
CA PHE A 528 -9.57 27.41 -8.45
C PHE A 528 -10.03 28.65 -9.25
N THR A 529 -9.08 29.52 -9.61
CA THR A 529 -8.93 30.08 -10.98
C THR A 529 -7.50 30.57 -11.21
N LEU A 530 -6.99 30.22 -12.38
CA LEU A 530 -5.71 30.57 -12.95
C LEU A 530 -5.87 31.92 -13.67
N GLU A 531 -5.22 32.98 -13.19
CA GLU A 531 -5.04 34.21 -13.98
C GLU A 531 -3.56 34.57 -14.05
N PHE A 532 -3.04 34.40 -15.27
CA PHE A 532 -1.85 35.04 -15.77
C PHE A 532 -2.12 36.55 -15.89
N VAL A 533 -1.37 37.38 -15.16
CA VAL A 533 -1.10 38.75 -15.60
C VAL A 533 0.41 39.01 -15.45
N ASP A 534 0.99 39.29 -16.61
CA ASP A 534 2.39 39.56 -16.89
C ASP A 534 2.74 41.05 -16.64
N ARG A 535 4.06 41.32 -16.55
CA ARG A 535 4.79 42.62 -16.50
C ARG A 535 4.94 43.30 -15.13
N GLN A 536 6.17 43.42 -14.62
CA GLN A 536 7.20 44.33 -15.14
C GLN A 536 8.59 44.04 -14.54
N ILE A 537 9.58 44.27 -15.40
CA ILE A 537 11.02 44.03 -15.32
C ILE A 537 11.71 45.04 -14.37
N HIS A 538 12.70 44.61 -13.56
CA HIS A 538 14.10 45.09 -13.64
C HIS A 538 15.07 44.46 -12.61
N THR A 539 15.92 43.57 -13.14
CA THR A 539 17.39 43.56 -13.00
C THR A 539 18.04 43.95 -11.66
N PHE A 540 18.63 42.97 -10.99
CA PHE A 540 20.04 43.08 -10.56
C PHE A 540 20.78 41.77 -10.81
N SER A 541 21.97 41.91 -11.37
CA SER A 541 22.79 40.89 -12.02
C SER A 541 24.04 40.57 -11.20
N LYS A 542 24.51 39.31 -11.31
CA LYS A 542 25.91 38.80 -11.16
C LYS A 542 26.48 38.74 -9.73
N ARG A 543 27.11 37.67 -9.25
CA ARG A 543 28.06 36.66 -9.80
C ARG A 543 28.12 35.48 -8.80
N GLY A 544 28.37 34.20 -9.14
CA GLY A 544 28.71 33.60 -10.42
C GLY A 544 29.00 32.08 -10.38
N LYS A 545 29.27 31.59 -11.60
CA LYS A 545 29.85 30.31 -12.08
C LYS A 545 28.93 29.09 -12.27
N SER A 546 28.65 28.87 -13.55
CA SER A 546 27.90 27.79 -14.20
C SER A 546 28.73 26.53 -14.48
N CYS A 547 28.03 25.42 -14.67
CA CYS A 547 28.34 24.42 -15.70
C CYS A 547 27.01 23.95 -16.31
N ASP A 548 26.71 24.44 -17.51
CA ASP A 548 25.68 23.89 -18.38
C ASP A 548 26.14 22.50 -18.84
N GLN A 549 25.42 21.44 -18.45
CA GLN A 549 25.39 20.20 -19.21
C GLN A 549 24.04 20.08 -19.89
N GLU A 550 23.99 20.56 -21.14
CA GLU A 550 22.98 20.12 -22.09
C GLU A 550 22.96 18.58 -22.12
N ARG A 551 21.84 17.97 -21.72
CA ARG A 551 21.61 16.54 -21.92
C ARG A 551 21.57 16.27 -23.42
N LYS A 552 22.69 15.83 -23.99
CA LYS A 552 22.78 15.38 -25.38
C LYS A 552 21.76 14.27 -25.63
N LYS A 553 20.80 14.51 -26.54
CA LYS A 553 19.92 13.48 -27.10
C LYS A 553 20.80 12.35 -27.68
N GLY A 554 20.57 11.11 -27.25
CA GLY A 554 21.35 9.95 -27.69
C GLY A 554 21.19 9.68 -29.18
N VAL A 555 22.31 9.43 -29.87
CA VAL A 555 22.34 9.06 -31.30
C VAL A 555 21.77 7.64 -31.47
N PRO A 556 20.75 7.43 -32.32
CA PRO A 556 20.16 6.12 -32.55
C PRO A 556 21.17 5.14 -33.19
N TRP A 557 20.97 3.83 -32.98
CA TRP A 557 21.82 2.77 -33.55
C TRP A 557 21.58 2.64 -35.05
N THR A 558 22.65 2.61 -35.85
CA THR A 558 22.59 2.36 -37.30
C THR A 558 22.73 0.88 -37.60
N GLU A 559 22.17 0.41 -38.73
CA GLU A 559 22.25 -1.01 -39.14
C GLU A 559 23.68 -1.53 -39.18
N GLU A 560 24.62 -0.67 -39.58
CA GLU A 560 26.03 -0.97 -39.65
C GLU A 560 26.69 -1.12 -38.27
N GLU A 561 26.25 -0.34 -37.27
CA GLU A 561 26.67 -0.53 -35.88
C GLU A 561 26.12 -1.85 -35.31
N HIS A 562 24.92 -2.26 -35.75
CA HIS A 562 24.34 -3.54 -35.32
C HIS A 562 25.01 -4.75 -35.98
N ARG A 563 25.36 -4.70 -37.26
CA ARG A 563 26.14 -5.77 -37.92
C ARG A 563 27.49 -5.98 -37.24
N ARG A 564 28.22 -4.89 -36.98
CA ARG A 564 29.50 -4.95 -36.25
C ARG A 564 29.34 -5.45 -34.82
N PHE A 565 28.25 -5.09 -34.15
CA PHE A 565 27.90 -5.64 -32.84
C PHE A 565 27.75 -7.17 -32.87
N LEU A 566 27.09 -7.73 -33.89
CA LEU A 566 26.92 -9.19 -34.05
C LEU A 566 28.26 -9.89 -34.32
N MET A 567 29.12 -9.33 -35.16
CA MET A 567 30.48 -9.87 -35.38
C MET A 567 31.32 -9.81 -34.08
N GLY A 568 31.15 -8.76 -33.28
CA GLY A 568 31.79 -8.63 -31.98
C GLY A 568 31.29 -9.68 -30.98
N LEU A 569 29.99 -9.98 -30.99
CA LEU A 569 29.39 -11.05 -30.17
C LEU A 569 29.91 -12.43 -30.57
N GLU A 570 30.10 -12.68 -31.87
CA GLU A 570 30.67 -13.94 -32.36
C GLU A 570 32.15 -14.09 -31.93
N LYS A 571 32.93 -13.01 -31.99
CA LYS A 571 34.36 -13.05 -31.67
C LYS A 571 34.68 -13.06 -30.17
N TYR A 572 33.97 -12.29 -29.36
CA TYR A 572 34.26 -12.10 -27.93
C TYR A 572 33.25 -12.76 -26.98
N GLY A 573 32.15 -13.32 -27.51
CA GLY A 573 31.13 -13.97 -26.69
C GLY A 573 30.27 -12.99 -25.87
N LYS A 574 29.34 -13.55 -25.09
CA LYS A 574 28.43 -12.78 -24.23
C LYS A 574 29.17 -12.29 -22.99
N GLY A 575 29.11 -10.98 -22.71
CA GLY A 575 29.65 -10.39 -21.47
C GLY A 575 30.86 -9.48 -21.67
N ASP A 576 31.60 -9.62 -22.77
CA ASP A 576 32.83 -8.86 -23.04
C ASP A 576 32.59 -7.52 -23.76
N TRP A 577 31.67 -6.73 -23.21
CA TRP A 577 31.19 -5.46 -23.81
C TRP A 577 32.29 -4.42 -24.02
N ARG A 578 33.36 -4.48 -23.22
CA ARG A 578 34.52 -3.59 -23.33
C ARG A 578 35.31 -3.85 -24.62
N ASN A 579 35.52 -5.10 -25.00
CA ASN A 579 36.24 -5.45 -26.21
C ASN A 579 35.37 -5.27 -27.46
N ILE A 580 34.07 -5.56 -27.36
CA ILE A 580 33.11 -5.33 -28.44
C ILE A 580 32.98 -3.82 -28.75
N SER A 581 32.87 -2.98 -27.72
CA SER A 581 32.85 -1.52 -27.89
C SER A 581 34.16 -1.00 -28.49
N ARG A 582 35.33 -1.43 -27.99
CA ARG A 582 36.62 -0.90 -28.47
C ARG A 582 36.99 -1.32 -29.90
N ASN A 583 36.60 -2.54 -30.32
CA ASN A 583 37.11 -3.13 -31.55
C ASN A 583 36.08 -3.22 -32.68
N PHE A 584 34.78 -3.22 -32.36
CA PHE A 584 33.72 -3.40 -33.35
C PHE A 584 32.78 -2.19 -33.40
N VAL A 585 32.29 -1.73 -32.26
CA VAL A 585 31.32 -0.63 -32.16
C VAL A 585 31.93 0.59 -31.45
N ILE A 586 32.99 1.14 -32.06
CA ILE A 586 33.82 2.23 -31.49
C ILE A 586 33.00 3.48 -31.18
N SER A 587 31.90 3.68 -31.89
CA SER A 587 30.96 4.80 -31.71
C SER A 587 30.04 4.65 -30.48
N LYS A 588 30.06 3.52 -29.78
CA LYS A 588 29.19 3.22 -28.63
C LYS A 588 30.03 2.81 -27.43
N THR A 589 29.67 3.29 -26.25
CA THR A 589 30.36 2.94 -25.00
C THR A 589 30.07 1.49 -24.59
N PRO A 590 30.91 0.84 -23.76
CA PRO A 590 30.66 -0.52 -23.29
C PRO A 590 29.29 -0.69 -22.63
N THR A 591 28.82 0.33 -21.92
CA THR A 591 27.48 0.36 -21.29
C THR A 591 26.36 0.43 -22.33
N GLN A 592 26.54 1.20 -23.41
CA GLN A 592 25.57 1.25 -24.51
C GLN A 592 25.51 -0.09 -25.26
N VAL A 593 26.67 -0.72 -25.49
CA VAL A 593 26.76 -2.06 -26.11
C VAL A 593 26.07 -3.11 -25.23
N ALA A 594 26.26 -3.08 -23.92
CA ALA A 594 25.58 -3.98 -22.98
C ALA A 594 24.05 -3.81 -23.00
N SER A 595 23.57 -2.56 -23.00
CA SER A 595 22.13 -2.25 -23.10
C SER A 595 21.53 -2.70 -24.43
N HIS A 596 22.27 -2.54 -25.54
CA HIS A 596 21.84 -3.02 -26.87
C HIS A 596 21.80 -4.55 -26.93
N ALA A 597 22.78 -5.23 -26.34
CA ALA A 597 22.83 -6.68 -26.24
C ALA A 597 21.63 -7.23 -25.46
N GLN A 598 21.27 -6.61 -24.34
CA GLN A 598 20.10 -7.00 -23.55
C GLN A 598 18.80 -6.93 -24.39
N LYS A 599 18.61 -5.84 -25.14
CA LYS A 599 17.46 -5.68 -26.04
C LYS A 599 17.45 -6.69 -27.19
N TYR A 600 18.62 -7.00 -27.74
CA TYR A 600 18.78 -8.02 -28.78
C TYR A 600 18.39 -9.42 -28.27
N TYR A 601 18.85 -9.83 -27.08
CA TYR A 601 18.53 -11.16 -26.53
C TYR A 601 17.07 -11.30 -26.09
N LEU A 602 16.50 -10.27 -25.48
CA LEU A 602 15.08 -10.26 -25.12
C LEU A 602 14.18 -10.43 -26.36
N ARG A 603 14.59 -9.88 -27.51
CA ARG A 603 13.88 -10.06 -28.79
C ARG A 603 14.08 -11.43 -29.44
N GLN A 604 15.22 -12.09 -29.23
CA GLN A 604 15.45 -13.46 -29.69
C GLN A 604 14.59 -14.47 -28.90
N LEU A 605 14.29 -14.19 -27.64
CA LEU A 605 13.46 -15.06 -26.79
C LEU A 605 11.95 -14.93 -27.06
N SER A 606 11.48 -13.85 -27.71
CA SER A 606 10.05 -13.53 -27.78
C SER A 606 9.25 -14.17 -28.93
N GLY A 607 9.87 -14.92 -29.85
CA GLY A 607 9.18 -15.62 -30.95
C GLY A 607 8.47 -14.71 -31.97
N GLU A 608 8.30 -15.18 -33.21
CA GLU A 608 7.60 -14.46 -34.29
C GLU A 608 6.08 -14.38 -34.03
N LYS A 609 5.60 -13.32 -33.37
CA LYS A 609 4.23 -12.86 -33.56
C LYS A 609 4.19 -11.35 -33.81
N ASP A 610 3.57 -11.02 -34.94
CA ASP A 610 3.12 -9.72 -35.46
C ASP A 610 4.17 -8.61 -35.70
N ARG A 611 4.54 -8.39 -36.97
CA ARG A 611 5.35 -7.23 -37.38
C ARG A 611 4.82 -6.56 -38.65
N LYS A 612 4.36 -5.31 -38.53
CA LYS A 612 4.00 -4.39 -39.63
C LYS A 612 5.09 -3.36 -39.96
N ARG A 613 6.30 -3.44 -39.36
CA ARG A 613 7.48 -2.63 -39.74
C ARG A 613 8.80 -3.37 -39.48
N PRO A 614 9.77 -3.34 -40.41
CA PRO A 614 11.10 -3.91 -40.19
C PRO A 614 11.89 -3.10 -39.16
N SER A 615 12.58 -3.79 -38.25
CA SER A 615 13.45 -3.23 -37.21
C SER A 615 14.91 -3.62 -37.45
N ILE A 616 15.84 -2.74 -37.10
CA ILE A 616 17.29 -3.01 -37.13
C ILE A 616 17.70 -4.31 -36.40
N HIS A 617 16.93 -4.73 -35.39
CA HIS A 617 17.18 -5.95 -34.61
C HIS A 617 16.72 -7.24 -35.34
N ASP A 618 16.19 -7.12 -36.55
CA ASP A 618 15.70 -8.23 -37.37
C ASP A 618 16.82 -8.78 -38.28
N ILE A 619 17.98 -8.12 -38.31
CA ILE A 619 19.18 -8.61 -38.99
C ILE A 619 19.76 -9.77 -38.15
N THR A 620 19.51 -11.00 -38.58
CA THR A 620 20.13 -12.21 -38.01
C THR A 620 21.40 -12.57 -38.77
N THR A 621 22.30 -13.34 -38.15
CA THR A 621 23.55 -13.81 -38.75
C THR A 621 23.37 -14.65 -40.03
N VAL A 622 22.15 -15.15 -40.28
CA VAL A 622 21.80 -15.98 -41.44
C VAL A 622 21.76 -15.17 -42.76
N HIS A 623 21.57 -13.85 -42.70
CA HIS A 623 21.62 -12.98 -43.89
C HIS A 623 23.03 -12.46 -44.23
N LEU A 624 24.03 -12.68 -43.36
CA LEU A 624 25.42 -12.28 -43.60
C LEU A 624 26.25 -13.37 -44.28
N THR A 625 25.74 -14.61 -44.36
CA THR A 625 26.52 -15.77 -44.82
C THR A 625 26.47 -16.03 -46.32
N ASN A 626 25.71 -15.30 -47.12
CA ASN A 626 25.55 -15.62 -48.55
C ASN A 626 26.28 -14.72 -49.56
N ASP A 627 26.80 -13.54 -49.20
CA ASP A 627 27.51 -12.69 -50.19
C ASP A 627 28.89 -12.14 -49.78
N GLU A 628 29.31 -12.21 -48.50
CA GLU A 628 30.63 -11.70 -48.07
C GLU A 628 31.65 -12.77 -47.65
N PHE A 629 31.23 -14.03 -47.56
CA PHE A 629 32.10 -15.13 -47.09
C PHE A 629 33.07 -15.66 -48.16
N LEU A 630 32.90 -15.29 -49.43
CA LEU A 630 33.83 -15.63 -50.51
C LEU A 630 34.90 -14.56 -50.76
N ASN A 631 34.65 -13.29 -50.41
CA ASN A 631 35.61 -12.20 -50.63
C ASN A 631 36.58 -11.97 -49.45
N ASN A 632 36.20 -12.32 -48.22
CA ASN A 632 37.06 -12.08 -47.05
C ASN A 632 38.00 -13.25 -46.70
N LYS A 633 37.86 -14.42 -47.34
CA LYS A 633 38.81 -15.54 -47.17
C LYS A 633 40.16 -15.29 -47.84
N LEU A 634 40.22 -14.46 -48.89
CA LEU A 634 41.47 -14.15 -49.61
C LEU A 634 42.31 -13.04 -48.95
N MET A 635 41.72 -12.17 -48.12
CA MET A 635 42.46 -11.06 -47.49
C MET A 635 43.10 -11.40 -46.13
N TYR A 636 42.75 -12.54 -45.51
CA TYR A 636 43.25 -12.91 -44.17
C TYR A 636 44.35 -13.98 -44.19
N GLU A 637 44.57 -14.69 -45.31
CA GLU A 637 45.71 -15.59 -45.47
C GLU A 637 47.00 -14.83 -45.89
N GLU A 638 46.89 -13.65 -46.51
CA GLU A 638 48.06 -12.84 -46.91
C GLU A 638 48.75 -12.11 -45.74
N LYS A 639 48.02 -11.76 -44.68
CA LYS A 639 48.59 -11.01 -43.54
C LYS A 639 49.21 -11.89 -42.45
N SER A 640 48.91 -13.19 -42.44
CA SER A 640 49.47 -14.13 -41.46
C SER A 640 50.84 -14.69 -41.86
N CYS A 641 51.23 -14.61 -43.14
CA CYS A 641 52.54 -15.06 -43.62
C CYS A 641 53.63 -13.97 -43.51
N MET A 642 53.23 -12.69 -43.37
CA MET A 642 54.16 -11.54 -43.39
C MET A 642 54.62 -11.02 -42.02
N SER A 643 54.09 -11.52 -40.89
CA SER A 643 54.53 -11.08 -39.56
C SER A 643 55.42 -12.08 -38.81
N SER A 644 55.72 -13.24 -39.41
CA SER A 644 56.50 -14.32 -38.78
C SER A 644 57.96 -14.38 -39.22
N LEU A 645 58.41 -13.42 -40.05
CA LEU A 645 59.78 -13.42 -40.61
C LEU A 645 60.48 -12.07 -40.50
N GLU A 646 60.21 -11.27 -39.45
CA GLU A 646 60.95 -10.01 -39.21
C GLU A 646 61.16 -9.76 -37.71
N ARG A 647 61.69 -10.77 -37.02
CA ARG A 647 62.44 -10.53 -35.76
C ARG A 647 63.42 -11.66 -35.44
N SER A 648 64.32 -11.95 -36.36
CA SER A 648 65.60 -12.60 -36.06
C SER A 648 66.61 -12.24 -37.15
N THR A 649 67.81 -11.84 -36.71
CA THR A 649 69.06 -11.64 -37.47
C THR A 649 69.05 -10.44 -38.45
N SER A 650 69.68 -9.30 -38.14
CA SER A 650 71.13 -9.06 -38.01
C SER A 650 71.90 -9.48 -39.27
N THR A 651 72.67 -8.52 -39.79
CA THR A 651 73.71 -8.58 -40.85
C THR A 651 73.29 -8.35 -42.30
N ALA A 652 73.61 -7.14 -42.75
CA ALA A 652 74.29 -6.83 -44.02
C ALA A 652 73.54 -7.01 -45.34
N ASP A 653 73.12 -5.87 -45.90
CA ASP A 653 73.33 -5.58 -47.32
C ASP A 653 74.77 -5.93 -47.72
N VAL A 654 74.93 -6.67 -48.82
CA VAL A 654 75.94 -6.46 -49.87
C VAL A 654 75.87 -7.63 -50.86
N LEU A 655 75.36 -7.29 -52.05
CA LEU A 655 75.91 -7.63 -53.36
C LEU A 655 75.75 -9.04 -53.96
N ILE A 656 75.45 -8.95 -55.26
CA ILE A 656 75.85 -9.81 -56.38
C ILE A 656 74.87 -10.91 -56.76
N GLY A 657 74.10 -10.56 -57.79
CA GLY A 657 74.32 -11.18 -59.09
C GLY A 657 73.39 -12.34 -59.37
N TRP A 658 72.46 -12.14 -60.29
CA TRP A 658 72.64 -12.70 -61.62
C TRP A 658 71.77 -11.97 -62.62
N TRP A 659 72.49 -11.35 -63.53
CA TRP A 659 72.02 -10.78 -64.78
C TRP A 659 71.48 -11.91 -65.67
N ASN A 660 70.45 -11.55 -66.43
CA ASN A 660 70.20 -11.96 -67.81
C ASN A 660 69.27 -13.14 -68.13
N ASN A 661 68.34 -12.76 -69.02
CA ASN A 661 67.89 -13.47 -70.21
C ASN A 661 66.91 -14.62 -70.01
N SER A 662 65.65 -14.41 -70.41
CA SER A 662 65.29 -14.57 -71.83
C SER A 662 63.81 -14.33 -72.07
N CYS A 663 63.54 -13.44 -73.02
CA CYS A 663 62.60 -13.58 -74.13
C CYS A 663 61.22 -14.23 -73.88
N GLY A 664 60.18 -13.44 -74.16
CA GLY A 664 59.55 -13.59 -75.48
C GLY A 664 58.16 -14.23 -75.51
N ALA A 665 57.15 -13.36 -75.47
CA ALA A 665 56.21 -13.12 -76.56
C ALA A 665 55.22 -14.25 -76.99
N LEU A 666 53.92 -13.89 -77.06
CA LEU A 666 53.17 -13.58 -78.29
C LEU A 666 51.67 -13.90 -78.14
N TYR A 667 50.84 -12.91 -78.54
CA TYR A 667 49.62 -12.98 -79.38
C TYR A 667 48.37 -13.72 -78.86
N ASP A 668 47.13 -13.35 -79.20
CA ASP A 668 46.50 -12.13 -79.73
C ASP A 668 44.98 -12.40 -79.82
N ASN A 669 44.21 -11.34 -79.64
CA ASN A 669 43.00 -10.93 -80.35
C ASN A 669 41.73 -11.81 -80.58
N SER A 670 40.63 -11.05 -80.49
CA SER A 670 39.44 -10.97 -81.38
C SER A 670 38.15 -11.67 -80.93
N THR A 671 37.17 -10.94 -80.35
CA THR A 671 36.10 -10.05 -80.90
C THR A 671 34.85 -10.75 -81.46
N LEU A 672 33.70 -10.49 -80.82
CA LEU A 672 32.62 -9.65 -81.38
C LEU A 672 31.64 -9.23 -80.29
#